data_AF-A0AAU0S0L9-F1
#
_entry.id   AF-A0AAU0S0L9-F1
#
_cell.length_a   1.000
_cell.length_b   1.000
_cell.length_c   1.000
_cell.angle_alpha   90.00
_cell.angle_beta   90.00
_cell.angle_gamma   90.00
#
_symmetry.space_group_name_H-M   'P 1'
#
loop_
_entity.id
_entity.type
_entity.pdbx_description
1 polymer ?
#
loop_
_entity_poly.entity_id
_entity_poly.type
_entity_poly.pdbx_seq_one_letter_code
_entity_poly.pdbx_strand_id
1 'polypeptide(L)'
;MNIMSTHQVFARAKKTAGLALPTALLKLSVPVADPVKGIIPIVELASAVVVIVPKSDGMKNSDSIKLYKDGTPYGDPVDLSAVDLEDPSIQEFELLIEVVDFPPEGTDVDVTLEYEVFDTASEDGQLSNLPVVVRFDQRAPGGDKLPPLFFTDDQLSGITVSDLVNGLLNLTVDPFFDSEQDDNIQLWLGTSDTQGVYLTPSFGVGDPKTPNPVTITKDDLAATPDGAKYFGYRVTDWAGNVSELSELVMVPVFLDLPDLPAPLVPENDDGLITYNDAVDDVGVEIPHFDGAAEGDNIYVVWSGITIAPYPISDKDADPLASIAVPYVTVAQFPRVTGLAVSYWLQRAGTPRIDSPETLVNVNLTTPGGPDPDPDPETPEHENIKAPDVVCGTSPVNTINPADYGKDATATIFRVGVDLSAIWLLDDEIQLYWGTPPAAAGNPVTVISSNTGANITIPVPFAGTIEGSTGPVPVYFTITRVLDGTNSVTVKSMVQTVTVTSSGDLPGDGLPLEQGYFPDANASNIITRASGIDGTTFQIPLRGVTNIELTREPKISYDFVGVSSGDASVPGSSAPIEASRLTGTDIPITQAMLTAGFYEVPLPYTLTYPICRNGATLGYTLTNNSGPIDAAQRFVRFAMNQGGGTCTLP
;
A
#
# COMPACT_ATOMS: atom_id res chain seq x y z
N MET A 1 -90.15 -35.33 104.93
CA MET A 1 -91.34 -34.53 104.54
C MET A 1 -90.89 -33.07 104.56
N ASN A 2 -91.10 -32.36 103.46
CA ASN A 2 -90.80 -30.93 103.22
C ASN A 2 -90.80 -30.05 104.48
N ILE A 3 -89.82 -29.15 104.61
CA ILE A 3 -90.01 -27.68 104.71
C ILE A 3 -88.72 -27.00 104.18
N MET A 4 -88.83 -26.26 103.06
CA MET A 4 -87.81 -25.27 102.63
C MET A 4 -87.99 -23.99 103.45
N SER A 5 -86.89 -23.42 103.92
CA SER A 5 -86.82 -22.09 104.52
C SER A 5 -86.06 -21.16 103.56
N THR A 6 -86.71 -20.08 103.15
CA THR A 6 -86.10 -18.94 102.44
C THR A 6 -85.96 -17.78 103.44
N HIS A 7 -84.79 -17.15 103.47
CA HIS A 7 -84.56 -15.86 104.12
C HIS A 7 -83.97 -14.89 103.11
N GLN A 8 -84.59 -13.73 103.00
CA GLN A 8 -84.16 -12.58 102.21
C GLN A 8 -82.93 -11.91 102.84
N VAL A 9 -82.00 -11.48 101.99
CA VAL A 9 -81.01 -10.42 102.31
C VAL A 9 -80.97 -9.46 101.12
N PHE A 10 -81.15 -8.17 101.41
CA PHE A 10 -81.02 -7.06 100.46
C PHE A 10 -79.56 -6.87 100.04
N ALA A 11 -79.29 -6.83 98.73
CA ALA A 11 -78.01 -6.38 98.18
C ALA A 11 -78.26 -5.29 97.12
N ARG A 12 -77.63 -4.13 97.34
CA ARG A 12 -77.63 -2.91 96.52
C ARG A 12 -76.93 -3.17 95.19
N ALA A 13 -77.60 -2.84 94.07
CA ALA A 13 -77.01 -2.88 92.73
C ALA A 13 -75.97 -1.75 92.57
N LYS A 14 -74.72 -2.14 92.27
CA LYS A 14 -73.65 -1.25 91.80
C LYS A 14 -73.91 -0.94 90.33
N LYS A 15 -74.07 0.35 90.01
CA LYS A 15 -74.23 0.86 88.65
C LYS A 15 -72.85 0.77 87.98
N THR A 16 -72.72 -0.12 87.00
CA THR A 16 -71.52 -0.23 86.15
C THR A 16 -71.41 1.06 85.34
N ALA A 17 -70.36 1.84 85.59
CA ALA A 17 -69.99 2.96 84.73
C ALA A 17 -69.63 2.38 83.36
N GLY A 18 -70.24 2.92 82.29
CA GLY A 18 -69.80 2.62 80.93
C GLY A 18 -68.37 3.13 80.78
N LEU A 19 -67.46 2.24 80.39
CA LEU A 19 -66.20 2.67 79.80
C LEU A 19 -66.54 3.45 78.54
N ALA A 20 -66.21 4.74 78.51
CA ALA A 20 -66.16 5.48 77.27
C ALA A 20 -65.13 4.81 76.35
N LEU A 21 -65.50 4.59 75.09
CA LEU A 21 -64.56 4.20 74.05
C LEU A 21 -63.46 5.29 73.99
N PRO A 22 -62.16 4.93 73.88
CA PRO A 22 -61.12 5.92 73.69
C PRO A 22 -61.44 6.74 72.43
N THR A 23 -61.38 8.06 72.55
CA THR A 23 -61.59 8.96 71.41
C THR A 23 -60.53 8.66 70.36
N ALA A 24 -60.95 8.48 69.10
CA ALA A 24 -60.02 8.27 68.00
C ALA A 24 -59.29 9.57 67.66
N LEU A 25 -58.03 9.66 68.07
CA LEU A 25 -57.11 10.72 67.65
C LEU A 25 -56.74 10.53 66.18
N LEU A 26 -56.52 11.63 65.45
CA LEU A 26 -56.17 11.63 64.04
C LEU A 26 -54.66 11.64 63.83
N LYS A 27 -54.19 11.16 62.67
CA LYS A 27 -52.76 11.15 62.31
C LYS A 27 -52.26 12.59 62.09
N LEU A 28 -51.10 12.93 62.64
CA LEU A 28 -50.44 14.21 62.37
C LEU A 28 -49.94 14.28 60.91
N SER A 29 -49.58 15.47 60.45
CA SER A 29 -48.93 15.65 59.15
C SER A 29 -47.76 16.64 59.23
N VAL A 30 -46.79 16.47 58.32
CA VAL A 30 -45.65 17.38 58.16
C VAL A 30 -45.71 17.90 56.73
N PRO A 31 -46.28 19.09 56.47
CA PRO A 31 -46.62 19.54 55.12
C PRO A 31 -45.43 19.66 54.17
N VAL A 32 -44.26 19.98 54.72
CA VAL A 32 -43.00 20.12 53.96
C VAL A 32 -42.33 18.78 53.64
N ALA A 33 -42.76 17.68 54.28
CA ALA A 33 -42.26 16.36 53.99
C ALA A 33 -42.99 15.75 52.78
N ASP A 34 -42.25 15.02 51.94
CA ASP A 34 -42.83 14.28 50.83
C ASP A 34 -43.89 13.28 51.33
N PRO A 35 -45.11 13.25 50.77
CA PRO A 35 -46.16 12.35 51.24
C PRO A 35 -45.86 10.86 50.98
N VAL A 36 -44.89 10.53 50.11
CA VAL A 36 -44.53 9.14 49.77
C VAL A 36 -43.24 8.72 50.47
N LYS A 37 -42.17 9.54 50.36
CA LYS A 37 -40.83 9.26 50.87
C LYS A 37 -40.63 9.76 52.31
N GLY A 38 -41.45 10.69 52.79
CA GLY A 38 -41.31 11.30 54.12
C GLY A 38 -40.09 12.23 54.25
N ILE A 39 -39.38 12.50 53.15
CA ILE A 39 -38.17 13.32 53.13
C ILE A 39 -38.55 14.80 53.21
N ILE A 40 -37.86 15.56 54.06
CA ILE A 40 -37.96 17.02 54.11
C ILE A 40 -36.85 17.60 53.22
N PRO A 41 -37.15 18.39 52.18
CA PRO A 41 -36.13 19.00 51.34
C PRO A 41 -35.16 19.88 52.16
N ILE A 42 -33.87 19.86 51.80
CA ILE A 42 -32.78 20.60 52.46
C ILE A 42 -33.08 22.10 52.58
N VAL A 43 -33.79 22.67 51.60
CA VAL A 43 -34.19 24.09 51.60
C VAL A 43 -35.20 24.42 52.69
N GLU A 44 -36.05 23.48 53.06
CA GLU A 44 -37.06 23.64 54.13
C GLU A 44 -36.42 23.54 55.52
N LEU A 45 -35.23 22.93 55.63
CA LEU A 45 -34.45 22.84 56.87
C LEU A 45 -33.72 24.15 57.24
N ALA A 46 -33.87 25.22 56.45
CA ALA A 46 -33.41 26.56 56.79
C ALA A 46 -34.29 27.25 57.86
N SER A 47 -35.45 26.69 58.17
CA SER A 47 -36.42 27.20 59.15
C SER A 47 -37.03 26.07 59.99
N ALA A 48 -37.75 26.42 61.06
CA ALA A 48 -38.45 25.43 61.88
C ALA A 48 -39.46 24.63 61.04
N VAL A 49 -39.53 23.32 61.28
CA VAL A 49 -40.46 22.42 60.58
C VAL A 49 -41.79 22.41 61.32
N VAL A 50 -42.86 22.76 60.61
CA VAL A 50 -44.23 22.75 61.14
C VAL A 50 -44.80 21.34 61.13
N VAL A 51 -45.29 20.91 62.28
CA VAL A 51 -46.02 19.66 62.49
C VAL A 51 -47.48 20.00 62.79
N ILE A 52 -48.37 19.51 61.95
CA ILE A 52 -49.81 19.80 62.03
C ILE A 52 -50.53 18.65 62.73
N VAL A 53 -51.21 18.97 63.84
CA VAL A 53 -52.08 18.05 64.58
C VAL A 53 -53.54 18.39 64.30
N PRO A 54 -54.32 17.48 63.70
CA PRO A 54 -55.73 17.73 63.43
C PRO A 54 -56.58 17.82 64.71
N LYS A 55 -57.51 18.78 64.73
CA LYS A 55 -58.52 18.88 65.79
C LYS A 55 -59.41 17.64 65.80
N SER A 56 -59.59 17.03 66.97
CA SER A 56 -60.35 15.79 67.14
C SER A 56 -61.54 15.98 68.09
N ASP A 57 -62.67 15.32 67.84
CA ASP A 57 -63.96 15.50 68.54
C ASP A 57 -63.94 15.23 70.07
N GLY A 58 -62.85 14.67 70.60
CA GLY A 58 -62.70 14.39 72.04
C GLY A 58 -61.74 15.30 72.80
N MET A 59 -61.12 16.27 72.14
CA MET A 59 -60.27 17.27 72.79
C MET A 59 -61.12 18.22 73.65
N LYS A 60 -60.64 18.57 74.84
CA LYS A 60 -61.29 19.47 75.80
C LYS A 60 -60.41 20.66 76.13
N ASN A 61 -61.03 21.73 76.64
CA ASN A 61 -60.33 22.96 77.03
C ASN A 61 -59.45 22.82 78.30
N SER A 62 -59.37 21.62 78.86
CA SER A 62 -58.42 21.22 79.91
C SER A 62 -57.19 20.50 79.36
N ASP A 63 -57.24 20.10 78.08
CA ASP A 63 -56.24 19.25 77.48
C ASP A 63 -55.13 20.10 76.85
N SER A 64 -53.95 19.53 76.74
CA SER A 64 -52.81 20.11 76.03
C SER A 64 -52.26 19.08 75.02
N ILE A 65 -51.72 19.58 73.91
CA ILE A 65 -51.09 18.77 72.87
C ILE A 65 -49.58 18.84 73.05
N LYS A 66 -48.92 17.68 73.13
CA LYS A 66 -47.45 17.58 73.21
C LYS A 66 -46.92 16.77 72.04
N LEU A 67 -45.91 17.30 71.35
CA LEU A 67 -45.17 16.56 70.33
C LEU A 67 -44.27 15.52 71.02
N TYR A 68 -44.17 14.34 70.45
CA TYR A 68 -43.22 13.29 70.81
C TYR A 68 -42.28 13.09 69.63
N LYS A 69 -40.97 13.18 69.91
CA LYS A 69 -39.89 12.91 68.95
C LYS A 69 -39.16 11.66 69.42
N ASP A 70 -39.15 10.61 68.60
CA ASP A 70 -38.55 9.31 68.89
C ASP A 70 -39.01 8.71 70.24
N GLY A 71 -40.31 8.86 70.53
CA GLY A 71 -40.93 8.38 71.76
C GLY A 71 -40.65 9.21 73.01
N THR A 72 -39.98 10.36 72.89
CA THR A 72 -39.71 11.28 74.01
C THR A 72 -40.53 12.57 73.85
N PRO A 73 -41.15 13.11 74.93
CA PRO A 73 -41.83 14.40 74.87
C PRO A 73 -40.88 15.51 74.38
N TYR A 74 -41.33 16.32 73.43
CA TYR A 74 -40.54 17.35 72.75
C TYR A 74 -41.30 18.68 72.63
N GLY A 75 -40.57 19.80 72.61
CA GLY A 75 -41.13 21.16 72.55
C GLY A 75 -41.87 21.58 73.81
N ASP A 76 -42.60 22.68 73.77
CA ASP A 76 -43.57 23.07 74.81
C ASP A 76 -44.98 22.54 74.46
N PRO A 77 -45.82 22.16 75.44
CA PRO A 77 -47.19 21.76 75.15
C PRO A 77 -48.02 22.96 74.65
N VAL A 78 -48.93 22.71 73.72
CA VAL A 78 -49.94 23.67 73.27
C VAL A 78 -51.21 23.45 74.08
N ASP A 79 -51.54 24.38 74.98
CA ASP A 79 -52.75 24.32 75.80
C ASP A 79 -53.98 24.65 74.95
N LEU A 80 -55.01 23.80 75.02
CA LEU A 80 -56.23 24.00 74.26
C LEU A 80 -57.19 24.93 75.03
N SER A 81 -57.53 26.08 74.46
CA SER A 81 -58.53 26.96 75.08
C SER A 81 -59.95 26.61 74.62
N ALA A 82 -60.95 27.03 75.40
CA ALA A 82 -62.36 26.91 75.00
C ALA A 82 -62.64 27.67 73.69
N VAL A 83 -61.90 28.76 73.45
CA VAL A 83 -62.04 29.56 72.23
C VAL A 83 -61.53 28.77 71.02
N ASP A 84 -60.39 28.09 71.14
CA ASP A 84 -59.81 27.32 70.02
C ASP A 84 -60.67 26.11 69.65
N LEU A 85 -61.31 25.49 70.63
CA LEU A 85 -62.17 24.32 70.43
C LEU A 85 -63.57 24.69 69.91
N GLU A 86 -64.11 25.85 70.27
CA GLU A 86 -65.41 26.32 69.77
C GLU A 86 -65.31 27.04 68.42
N ASP A 87 -64.13 27.53 68.03
CA ASP A 87 -63.92 28.17 66.73
C ASP A 87 -63.95 27.12 65.58
N PRO A 88 -64.93 27.21 64.66
CA PRO A 88 -65.02 26.30 63.52
C PRO A 88 -63.95 26.57 62.44
N SER A 89 -63.23 27.70 62.49
CA SER A 89 -62.14 28.01 61.57
C SER A 89 -60.82 27.33 61.95
N ILE A 90 -60.65 26.97 63.22
CA ILE A 90 -59.50 26.21 63.71
C ILE A 90 -59.80 24.72 63.55
N GLN A 91 -59.12 24.09 62.60
CA GLN A 91 -59.22 22.66 62.29
C GLN A 91 -57.95 21.89 62.64
N GLU A 92 -56.88 22.60 63.00
CA GLU A 92 -55.56 22.03 63.22
C GLU A 92 -54.73 22.90 64.17
N PHE A 93 -53.74 22.29 64.80
CA PHE A 93 -52.80 22.93 65.73
C PHE A 93 -51.37 22.73 65.22
N GLU A 94 -50.56 23.78 65.31
CA GLU A 94 -49.17 23.75 64.86
C GLU A 94 -48.22 23.51 66.05
N LEU A 95 -47.33 22.55 65.87
CA LEU A 95 -46.18 22.29 66.73
C LEU A 95 -44.92 22.49 65.89
N LEU A 96 -43.85 23.03 66.47
CA LEU A 96 -42.61 23.32 65.73
C LEU A 96 -41.50 22.39 66.17
N ILE A 97 -40.72 21.91 65.20
CA ILE A 97 -39.38 21.38 65.42
C ILE A 97 -38.40 22.49 65.07
N GLU A 98 -37.71 23.00 66.08
CA GLU A 98 -36.79 24.12 65.91
C GLU A 98 -35.50 23.68 65.22
N VAL A 99 -34.90 24.58 64.43
CA VAL A 99 -33.68 24.29 63.64
C VAL A 99 -32.53 23.78 64.51
N VAL A 100 -32.43 24.26 65.75
CA VAL A 100 -31.39 23.84 66.72
C VAL A 100 -31.50 22.37 67.12
N ASP A 101 -32.69 21.78 66.96
CA ASP A 101 -32.99 20.38 67.31
C ASP A 101 -33.01 19.45 66.09
N PHE A 102 -32.67 19.97 64.91
CA PHE A 102 -32.46 19.13 63.74
C PHE A 102 -31.22 18.24 63.93
N PRO A 103 -31.20 17.08 63.27
CA PRO A 103 -29.99 16.27 63.17
C PRO A 103 -28.82 17.09 62.61
N PRO A 104 -27.56 16.75 62.97
CA PRO A 104 -26.39 17.46 62.46
C PRO A 104 -26.31 17.48 60.93
N GLU A 105 -25.73 18.54 60.37
CA GLU A 105 -25.41 18.61 58.94
C GLU A 105 -24.55 17.40 58.51
N GLY A 106 -24.80 16.86 57.31
CA GLY A 106 -24.13 15.66 56.82
C GLY A 106 -24.70 14.34 57.34
N THR A 107 -25.82 14.37 58.09
CA THR A 107 -26.51 13.16 58.55
C THR A 107 -27.76 12.87 57.73
N ASP A 108 -28.17 11.62 57.75
CA ASP A 108 -29.40 11.12 57.13
C ASP A 108 -30.09 10.22 58.16
N VAL A 109 -31.18 10.73 58.75
CA VAL A 109 -31.86 10.07 59.86
C VAL A 109 -33.38 10.14 59.76
N ASP A 110 -34.00 9.00 60.05
CA ASP A 110 -35.43 8.89 60.26
C ASP A 110 -35.80 9.33 61.68
N VAL A 111 -36.76 10.24 61.79
CA VAL A 111 -37.32 10.73 63.05
C VAL A 111 -38.78 10.33 63.12
N THR A 112 -39.16 9.65 64.20
CA THR A 112 -40.55 9.27 64.45
C THR A 112 -41.26 10.38 65.22
N LEU A 113 -42.30 10.95 64.62
CA LEU A 113 -43.15 11.97 65.22
C LEU A 113 -44.50 11.38 65.61
N GLU A 114 -44.93 11.70 66.82
CA GLU A 114 -46.24 11.37 67.36
C GLU A 114 -46.73 12.53 68.23
N TYR A 115 -48.00 12.59 68.60
CA TYR A 115 -48.45 13.52 69.64
C TYR A 115 -49.28 12.81 70.71
N GLU A 116 -49.28 13.41 71.89
CA GLU A 116 -50.15 13.07 73.01
C GLU A 116 -51.14 14.20 73.25
N VAL A 117 -52.38 13.83 73.56
CA VAL A 117 -53.36 14.73 74.18
C VAL A 117 -53.46 14.33 75.64
N PHE A 118 -53.13 15.24 76.55
CA PHE A 118 -53.10 14.96 77.98
C PHE A 118 -53.74 16.10 78.77
N ASP A 119 -54.32 15.78 79.93
CA ASP A 119 -54.86 16.77 80.86
C ASP A 119 -53.75 17.21 81.82
N THR A 120 -53.37 18.49 81.75
CA THR A 120 -52.28 19.06 82.56
C THR A 120 -52.55 19.00 84.06
N ALA A 121 -53.81 18.92 84.50
CA ALA A 121 -54.16 18.84 85.91
C ALA A 121 -54.06 17.43 86.48
N SER A 122 -54.28 16.40 85.66
CA SER A 122 -54.20 14.99 86.07
C SER A 122 -52.89 14.30 85.66
N GLU A 123 -52.10 14.90 84.77
CA GLU A 123 -50.89 14.32 84.16
C GLU A 123 -51.17 12.96 83.47
N ASP A 124 -52.43 12.74 83.06
CA ASP A 124 -52.87 11.52 82.37
C ASP A 124 -53.30 11.87 80.94
N GLY A 125 -52.96 11.01 79.99
CA GLY A 125 -53.07 11.33 78.56
C GLY A 125 -53.16 10.09 77.67
N GLN A 126 -53.41 10.35 76.39
CA GLN A 126 -53.48 9.34 75.35
C GLN A 126 -52.62 9.76 74.15
N LEU A 127 -51.67 8.91 73.78
CA LEU A 127 -50.95 9.00 72.51
C LEU A 127 -51.90 8.78 71.32
N SER A 128 -51.61 9.42 70.19
CA SER A 128 -52.37 9.21 68.95
C SER A 128 -52.38 7.74 68.50
N ASN A 129 -51.32 6.99 68.81
CA ASN A 129 -50.96 5.67 68.30
C ASN A 129 -50.87 5.61 66.76
N LEU A 130 -50.60 6.75 66.13
CA LEU A 130 -50.50 6.94 64.67
C LEU A 130 -49.21 7.68 64.31
N PRO A 131 -48.02 7.11 64.61
CA PRO A 131 -46.75 7.79 64.35
C PRO A 131 -46.53 8.05 62.86
N VAL A 132 -45.80 9.13 62.57
CA VAL A 132 -45.32 9.53 61.25
C VAL A 132 -43.81 9.51 61.28
N VAL A 133 -43.19 8.81 60.33
CA VAL A 133 -41.74 8.88 60.14
C VAL A 133 -41.45 9.96 59.10
N VAL A 134 -40.58 10.89 59.46
CA VAL A 134 -39.99 11.86 58.53
C VAL A 134 -38.49 11.64 58.47
N ARG A 135 -37.91 11.81 57.28
CA ARG A 135 -36.48 11.65 57.03
C ARG A 135 -35.82 13.02 56.88
N PHE A 136 -34.87 13.29 57.77
CA PHE A 136 -34.00 14.46 57.71
C PHE A 136 -32.73 14.06 56.97
N ASP A 137 -32.72 14.27 55.66
CA ASP A 137 -31.58 13.96 54.81
C ASP A 137 -30.78 15.23 54.49
N GLN A 138 -29.64 15.37 55.17
CA GLN A 138 -28.68 16.46 55.00
C GLN A 138 -27.34 15.95 54.48
N ARG A 139 -27.30 14.76 53.88
CA ARG A 139 -26.08 14.10 53.44
C ARG A 139 -26.07 13.98 51.93
N ALA A 140 -25.11 14.64 51.28
CA ALA A 140 -24.97 14.54 49.84
C ALA A 140 -24.66 13.10 49.37
N PRO A 141 -25.19 12.69 48.20
CA PRO A 141 -24.92 11.38 47.64
C PRO A 141 -23.46 11.26 47.18
N GLY A 142 -22.96 10.02 47.15
CA GLY A 142 -21.62 9.69 46.65
C GLY A 142 -20.53 9.49 47.72
N GLY A 143 -20.83 9.77 48.99
CA GLY A 143 -19.86 9.63 50.08
C GLY A 143 -18.69 10.61 49.96
N ASP A 144 -17.45 10.14 50.19
CA ASP A 144 -16.26 11.00 50.09
C ASP A 144 -15.99 11.49 48.65
N LYS A 145 -16.31 10.65 47.65
CA LYS A 145 -16.10 10.97 46.23
C LYS A 145 -16.91 10.06 45.32
N LEU A 146 -17.58 10.65 44.33
CA LEU A 146 -18.27 9.92 43.27
C LEU A 146 -17.29 9.15 42.36
N PRO A 147 -17.66 7.94 41.89
CA PRO A 147 -16.86 7.19 40.92
C PRO A 147 -16.76 7.95 39.60
N PRO A 148 -15.71 7.74 38.78
CA PRO A 148 -15.58 8.36 37.48
C PRO A 148 -16.67 7.92 36.50
N LEU A 149 -16.88 8.70 35.43
CA LEU A 149 -17.66 8.23 34.27
C LEU A 149 -16.96 7.02 33.64
N PHE A 150 -17.74 6.02 33.27
CA PHE A 150 -17.22 4.84 32.61
C PHE A 150 -17.10 5.06 31.09
N PHE A 151 -15.93 4.74 30.55
CA PHE A 151 -15.60 4.75 29.12
C PHE A 151 -15.14 3.35 28.68
N THR A 152 -15.40 2.99 27.44
CA THR A 152 -14.79 1.78 26.84
C THR A 152 -13.31 2.00 26.53
N ASP A 153 -12.55 0.91 26.33
CA ASP A 153 -11.13 0.99 25.95
C ASP A 153 -10.91 1.76 24.63
N ASP A 154 -11.84 1.60 23.67
CA ASP A 154 -11.82 2.33 22.40
C ASP A 154 -12.02 3.83 22.63
N GLN A 155 -13.02 4.22 23.43
CA GLN A 155 -13.27 5.62 23.77
C GLN A 155 -12.09 6.24 24.52
N LEU A 156 -11.46 5.52 25.46
CA LEU A 156 -10.27 5.99 26.18
C LEU A 156 -9.06 6.23 25.27
N SER A 157 -8.99 5.50 24.15
CA SER A 157 -7.93 5.68 23.14
C SER A 157 -8.14 6.94 22.29
N GLY A 158 -9.37 7.45 22.25
CA GLY A 158 -9.74 8.73 21.67
C GLY A 158 -11.15 8.69 21.09
N ILE A 159 -11.95 9.70 21.41
CA ILE A 159 -13.34 9.81 20.94
C ILE A 159 -13.34 10.43 19.56
N THR A 160 -13.95 9.77 18.59
CA THR A 160 -14.17 10.28 17.23
C THR A 160 -15.66 10.28 16.88
N VAL A 161 -16.00 10.72 15.67
CA VAL A 161 -17.39 10.69 15.20
C VAL A 161 -17.96 9.27 15.16
N SER A 162 -17.13 8.22 14.99
CA SER A 162 -17.62 6.84 14.98
C SER A 162 -18.10 6.33 16.34
N ASP A 163 -17.65 6.96 17.43
CA ASP A 163 -18.10 6.64 18.80
C ASP A 163 -19.47 7.24 19.12
N LEU A 164 -19.99 8.12 18.24
CA LEU A 164 -21.27 8.78 18.41
C LEU A 164 -22.39 7.98 17.73
N VAL A 165 -23.38 7.55 18.51
CA VAL A 165 -24.57 6.89 17.98
C VAL A 165 -25.69 7.92 17.90
N ASN A 166 -26.14 8.24 16.68
CA ASN A 166 -27.10 9.32 16.41
C ASN A 166 -26.65 10.69 16.98
N GLY A 167 -25.33 10.98 16.94
CA GLY A 167 -24.76 12.23 17.45
C GLY A 167 -24.64 12.31 18.97
N LEU A 168 -24.75 11.17 19.68
CA LEU A 168 -24.63 11.09 21.13
C LEU A 168 -23.45 10.17 21.51
N LEU A 169 -22.59 10.65 22.41
CA LEU A 169 -21.61 9.83 23.11
C LEU A 169 -22.32 9.15 24.28
N ASN A 170 -22.43 7.82 24.22
CA ASN A 170 -23.04 7.03 25.29
C ASN A 170 -22.00 6.67 26.34
N LEU A 171 -22.31 6.96 27.60
CA LEU A 171 -21.49 6.67 28.76
C LEU A 171 -22.36 6.05 29.87
N THR A 172 -21.74 5.57 30.93
CA THR A 172 -22.47 5.10 32.12
C THR A 172 -21.88 5.67 33.40
N VAL A 173 -22.76 5.89 34.38
CA VAL A 173 -22.40 6.17 35.76
C VAL A 173 -22.63 4.91 36.57
N ASP A 174 -21.57 4.38 37.18
CA ASP A 174 -21.66 3.23 38.06
C ASP A 174 -22.45 3.55 39.35
N PRO A 175 -23.06 2.56 40.00
CA PRO A 175 -23.69 2.73 41.30
C PRO A 175 -22.76 3.44 42.30
N PHE A 176 -23.30 4.42 43.03
CA PHE A 176 -22.56 5.22 44.00
C PHE A 176 -23.19 5.11 45.40
N PHE A 177 -22.44 5.53 46.42
CA PHE A 177 -22.88 5.47 47.81
C PHE A 177 -24.10 6.39 48.03
N ASP A 178 -25.09 5.93 48.79
CA ASP A 178 -26.40 6.59 49.00
C ASP A 178 -27.15 6.92 47.69
N SER A 179 -26.89 6.22 46.59
CA SER A 179 -27.71 6.39 45.38
C SER A 179 -29.16 5.94 45.61
N GLU A 180 -30.11 6.77 45.22
CA GLU A 180 -31.54 6.45 45.24
C GLU A 180 -32.19 6.66 43.87
N GLN A 181 -33.35 6.02 43.70
CA GLN A 181 -34.16 6.24 42.50
C GLN A 181 -34.62 7.71 42.44
N ASP A 182 -34.54 8.29 41.24
CA ASP A 182 -34.82 9.69 40.92
C ASP A 182 -33.74 10.71 41.33
N ASP A 183 -32.59 10.28 41.87
CA ASP A 183 -31.44 11.18 42.01
C ASP A 183 -31.04 11.74 40.64
N ASN A 184 -30.61 13.00 40.60
CA ASN A 184 -30.38 13.71 39.35
C ASN A 184 -28.89 13.85 39.05
N ILE A 185 -28.41 13.10 38.05
CA ILE A 185 -27.05 13.14 37.52
C ILE A 185 -26.92 14.31 36.54
N GLN A 186 -26.02 15.25 36.84
CA GLN A 186 -25.67 16.33 35.93
C GLN A 186 -24.22 16.18 35.46
N LEU A 187 -24.05 15.95 34.16
CA LEU A 187 -22.73 15.81 33.55
C LEU A 187 -21.96 17.12 33.53
N TRP A 188 -20.64 17.01 33.51
CA TRP A 188 -19.69 18.10 33.48
C TRP A 188 -18.63 17.83 32.40
N LEU A 189 -18.35 18.84 31.58
CA LEU A 189 -17.36 18.79 30.51
C LEU A 189 -16.38 19.96 30.64
N GLY A 190 -15.09 19.63 30.71
CA GLY A 190 -14.01 20.58 30.91
C GLY A 190 -12.96 20.58 29.80
N THR A 191 -12.31 21.73 29.63
CA THR A 191 -11.09 21.89 28.80
C THR A 191 -9.81 21.76 29.63
N SER A 192 -9.94 21.80 30.95
CA SER A 192 -8.90 21.46 31.92
C SER A 192 -9.53 20.72 33.11
N ASP A 193 -8.71 20.28 34.05
CA ASP A 193 -9.12 19.70 35.33
C ASP A 193 -9.82 20.69 36.29
N THR A 194 -9.88 21.97 35.92
CA THR A 194 -10.32 23.08 36.77
C THR A 194 -11.32 24.03 36.08
N GLN A 195 -11.51 23.88 34.77
CA GLN A 195 -12.43 24.71 33.97
C GLN A 195 -13.34 23.85 33.12
N GLY A 196 -14.65 24.02 33.31
CA GLY A 196 -15.68 23.32 32.54
C GLY A 196 -17.08 23.81 32.85
N VAL A 197 -18.05 23.17 32.21
CA VAL A 197 -19.47 23.53 32.27
C VAL A 197 -20.31 22.30 32.62
N TYR A 198 -21.37 22.52 33.39
CA TYR A 198 -22.39 21.51 33.59
C TYR A 198 -23.34 21.47 32.41
N LEU A 199 -23.63 20.27 31.92
CA LEU A 199 -24.42 20.03 30.72
C LEU A 199 -25.92 19.91 31.04
N THR A 200 -26.73 20.06 30.00
CA THR A 200 -28.17 19.84 30.03
C THR A 200 -28.58 18.92 28.86
N PRO A 201 -29.54 17.99 29.05
CA PRO A 201 -30.31 17.75 30.27
C PRO A 201 -29.50 17.01 31.34
N SER A 202 -30.06 16.95 32.55
CA SER A 202 -29.63 16.01 33.58
C SER A 202 -30.37 14.68 33.42
N PHE A 203 -29.85 13.63 34.06
CA PHE A 203 -30.34 12.25 33.94
C PHE A 203 -30.79 11.75 35.31
N GLY A 204 -32.02 11.27 35.41
CA GLY A 204 -32.50 10.63 36.64
C GLY A 204 -31.90 9.24 36.82
N VAL A 205 -31.54 8.87 38.05
CA VAL A 205 -31.17 7.51 38.43
C VAL A 205 -32.41 6.63 38.35
N GLY A 206 -32.31 5.55 37.56
CA GLY A 206 -33.39 4.59 37.38
C GLY A 206 -33.38 3.53 38.47
N ASP A 207 -32.46 2.55 38.35
CA ASP A 207 -32.18 1.57 39.40
C ASP A 207 -30.83 1.91 40.06
N PRO A 208 -30.80 2.30 41.35
CA PRO A 208 -29.58 2.68 42.04
C PRO A 208 -28.55 1.56 42.16
N LYS A 209 -28.92 0.30 41.88
CA LYS A 209 -28.02 -0.86 41.96
C LYS A 209 -27.36 -1.21 40.64
N THR A 210 -27.67 -0.50 39.56
CA THR A 210 -27.15 -0.78 38.22
C THR A 210 -26.52 0.47 37.60
N PRO A 211 -25.59 0.31 36.63
CA PRO A 211 -25.05 1.45 35.90
C PRO A 211 -26.15 2.24 35.19
N ASN A 212 -26.14 3.57 35.36
CA ASN A 212 -27.12 4.47 34.76
C ASN A 212 -26.59 5.05 33.45
N PRO A 213 -27.29 4.87 32.32
CA PRO A 213 -26.86 5.40 31.04
C PRO A 213 -27.01 6.92 30.99
N VAL A 214 -25.97 7.59 30.51
CA VAL A 214 -25.93 9.04 30.32
C VAL A 214 -25.36 9.36 28.94
N THR A 215 -25.64 10.55 28.42
CA THR A 215 -25.19 10.93 27.07
C THR A 215 -24.67 12.35 27.01
N ILE A 216 -23.66 12.57 26.18
CA ILE A 216 -23.15 13.91 25.83
C ILE A 216 -23.40 14.11 24.34
N THR A 217 -23.92 15.27 23.95
CA THR A 217 -24.21 15.55 22.54
C THR A 217 -22.95 15.88 21.76
N LYS A 218 -22.96 15.64 20.44
CA LYS A 218 -21.90 16.10 19.54
C LYS A 218 -21.66 17.61 19.68
N ASP A 219 -22.73 18.38 19.81
CA ASP A 219 -22.65 19.84 19.92
C ASP A 219 -21.94 20.27 21.22
N ASP A 220 -22.19 19.59 22.34
CA ASP A 220 -21.47 19.85 23.60
C ASP A 220 -19.97 19.54 23.47
N LEU A 221 -19.63 18.42 22.82
CA LEU A 221 -18.23 18.05 22.56
C LEU A 221 -17.52 19.03 21.62
N ALA A 222 -18.23 19.50 20.59
CA ALA A 222 -17.75 20.44 19.57
C ALA A 222 -17.77 21.92 20.03
N ALA A 223 -18.36 22.23 21.19
CA ALA A 223 -18.36 23.58 21.75
C ALA A 223 -16.96 24.12 22.06
N THR A 224 -15.97 23.22 22.15
CA THR A 224 -14.55 23.54 22.26
C THR A 224 -13.76 22.75 21.22
N PRO A 225 -12.60 23.25 20.74
CA PRO A 225 -11.80 22.56 19.73
C PRO A 225 -11.43 21.12 20.12
N ASP A 226 -11.08 20.32 19.12
CA ASP A 226 -10.51 19.00 19.31
C ASP A 226 -9.26 19.02 20.21
N GLY A 227 -9.06 17.93 20.95
CA GLY A 227 -7.98 17.78 21.92
C GLY A 227 -8.42 17.09 23.21
N ALA A 228 -7.59 17.18 24.24
CA ALA A 228 -7.88 16.60 25.55
C ALA A 228 -9.07 17.29 26.22
N LYS A 229 -10.09 16.51 26.59
CA LYS A 229 -11.26 16.98 27.36
C LYS A 229 -11.37 16.19 28.66
N TYR A 230 -11.95 16.82 29.67
CA TYR A 230 -12.11 16.27 31.01
C TYR A 230 -13.59 16.03 31.28
N PHE A 231 -13.93 14.81 31.69
CA PHE A 231 -15.30 14.36 31.87
C PHE A 231 -15.56 14.04 33.33
N GLY A 232 -16.68 14.54 33.85
CA GLY A 232 -17.15 14.25 35.20
C GLY A 232 -18.65 14.45 35.33
N TYR A 233 -19.16 14.36 36.55
CA TYR A 233 -20.55 14.64 36.86
C TYR A 233 -20.70 14.99 38.35
N ARG A 234 -21.87 15.51 38.70
CA ARG A 234 -22.35 15.60 40.08
C ARG A 234 -23.74 15.01 40.17
N VAL A 235 -24.19 14.73 41.39
CA VAL A 235 -25.52 14.21 41.67
C VAL A 235 -26.24 15.15 42.62
N THR A 236 -27.54 15.33 42.41
CA THR A 236 -28.43 15.97 43.37
C THR A 236 -29.46 14.94 43.82
N ASP A 237 -29.51 14.65 45.12
CA ASP A 237 -30.49 13.72 45.66
C ASP A 237 -31.90 14.33 45.67
N TRP A 238 -32.87 13.53 46.12
CA TRP A 238 -34.26 13.99 46.23
C TRP A 238 -34.44 15.11 47.28
N ALA A 239 -33.67 15.09 48.37
CA ALA A 239 -33.70 16.14 49.39
C ALA A 239 -33.13 17.48 48.87
N GLY A 240 -32.36 17.45 47.79
CA GLY A 240 -31.70 18.61 47.18
C GLY A 240 -30.24 18.79 47.60
N ASN A 241 -29.63 17.81 48.29
CA ASN A 241 -28.21 17.85 48.57
C ASN A 241 -27.42 17.59 47.28
N VAL A 242 -26.39 18.40 47.04
CA VAL A 242 -25.57 18.31 45.83
C VAL A 242 -24.21 17.74 46.20
N SER A 243 -23.79 16.70 45.48
CA SER A 243 -22.47 16.10 45.65
C SER A 243 -21.34 17.04 45.19
N GLU A 244 -20.13 16.74 45.64
CA GLU A 244 -18.92 17.21 44.98
C GLU A 244 -18.80 16.64 43.55
N LEU A 245 -17.90 17.23 42.75
CA LEU A 245 -17.61 16.74 41.40
C LEU A 245 -16.94 15.35 41.46
N SER A 246 -17.34 14.45 40.55
CA SER A 246 -16.75 13.12 40.42
C SER A 246 -15.26 13.15 40.09
N GLU A 247 -14.62 12.00 40.21
CA GLU A 247 -13.30 11.83 39.59
C GLU A 247 -13.36 12.11 38.08
N LEU A 248 -12.40 12.92 37.60
CA LEU A 248 -12.33 13.34 36.21
C LEU A 248 -11.60 12.30 35.37
N VAL A 249 -12.14 12.00 34.19
CA VAL A 249 -11.47 11.19 33.18
C VAL A 249 -11.02 12.12 32.06
N MET A 250 -9.73 12.08 31.71
CA MET A 250 -9.20 12.82 30.57
C MET A 250 -9.20 11.93 29.34
N VAL A 251 -9.89 12.36 28.28
CA VAL A 251 -9.99 11.62 27.03
C VAL A 251 -9.77 12.59 25.86
N PRO A 252 -8.90 12.26 24.89
CA PRO A 252 -8.74 13.09 23.71
C PRO A 252 -9.94 12.91 22.78
N VAL A 253 -10.45 14.00 22.23
CA VAL A 253 -11.64 14.03 21.38
C VAL A 253 -11.29 14.68 20.04
N PHE A 254 -11.63 14.00 18.95
CA PHE A 254 -11.31 14.36 17.57
C PHE A 254 -12.56 14.25 16.68
N LEU A 255 -13.35 15.31 16.61
CA LEU A 255 -14.60 15.36 15.83
C LEU A 255 -14.40 15.91 14.41
N ASP A 256 -13.31 16.64 14.18
CA ASP A 256 -13.00 17.32 12.92
C ASP A 256 -11.86 16.60 12.17
N LEU A 257 -11.96 15.27 12.08
CA LEU A 257 -11.05 14.45 11.28
C LEU A 257 -11.45 14.51 9.79
N PRO A 258 -10.49 14.61 8.85
CA PRO A 258 -10.78 14.60 7.42
C PRO A 258 -11.42 13.28 6.98
N ASP A 259 -12.34 13.36 6.01
CA ASP A 259 -12.90 12.20 5.32
C ASP A 259 -11.97 11.83 4.16
N LEU A 260 -11.50 10.59 4.13
CA LEU A 260 -10.47 10.14 3.18
C LEU A 260 -11.12 9.46 1.97
N PRO A 261 -10.85 9.90 0.72
CA PRO A 261 -11.30 9.20 -0.47
C PRO A 261 -10.54 7.87 -0.64
N ALA A 262 -11.12 6.91 -1.36
CA ALA A 262 -10.40 5.71 -1.77
C ALA A 262 -9.20 6.09 -2.68
N PRO A 263 -8.07 5.36 -2.62
CA PRO A 263 -6.95 5.61 -3.51
C PRO A 263 -7.30 5.28 -4.96
N LEU A 264 -6.61 5.89 -5.92
CA LEU A 264 -6.70 5.52 -7.33
C LEU A 264 -5.48 4.69 -7.72
N VAL A 265 -5.66 3.74 -8.63
CA VAL A 265 -4.59 2.89 -9.16
C VAL A 265 -4.71 2.94 -10.68
N PRO A 266 -4.08 3.93 -11.35
CA PRO A 266 -4.23 4.18 -12.79
C PRO A 266 -3.93 2.95 -13.66
N GLU A 267 -2.97 2.12 -13.24
CA GLU A 267 -2.57 0.87 -13.92
C GLU A 267 -3.68 -0.20 -13.91
N ASN A 268 -4.78 0.02 -13.20
CA ASN A 268 -5.96 -0.86 -13.19
C ASN A 268 -7.16 -0.23 -13.92
N ASP A 269 -7.00 0.90 -14.63
CA ASP A 269 -8.11 1.57 -15.33
C ASP A 269 -8.71 0.72 -16.46
N ASP A 270 -7.91 -0.15 -17.08
CA ASP A 270 -8.34 -1.17 -18.05
C ASP A 270 -8.87 -2.46 -17.39
N GLY A 271 -8.91 -2.48 -16.06
CA GLY A 271 -9.42 -3.55 -15.23
C GLY A 271 -8.41 -4.65 -14.89
N LEU A 272 -7.13 -4.53 -15.28
CA LEU A 272 -6.11 -5.52 -14.97
C LEU A 272 -4.67 -4.97 -14.95
N ILE A 273 -4.04 -5.00 -13.78
CA ILE A 273 -2.60 -4.75 -13.64
C ILE A 273 -1.83 -5.95 -14.18
N THR A 274 -1.06 -5.73 -15.24
CA THR A 274 -0.21 -6.72 -15.90
C THR A 274 1.24 -6.62 -15.45
N TYR A 275 2.08 -7.55 -15.91
CA TYR A 275 3.53 -7.45 -15.70
C TYR A 275 4.11 -6.18 -16.35
N ASN A 276 3.62 -5.74 -17.51
CA ASN A 276 4.13 -4.54 -18.17
C ASN A 276 3.82 -3.26 -17.40
N ASP A 277 2.76 -3.26 -16.58
CA ASP A 277 2.44 -2.13 -15.70
C ASP A 277 3.28 -2.18 -14.42
N ALA A 278 3.46 -3.38 -13.85
CA ALA A 278 4.07 -3.53 -12.54
C ALA A 278 5.61 -3.59 -12.54
N VAL A 279 6.26 -3.86 -13.68
CA VAL A 279 7.71 -4.13 -13.76
C VAL A 279 8.56 -2.98 -13.25
N ASP A 280 8.14 -1.73 -13.50
CA ASP A 280 8.77 -0.55 -12.91
C ASP A 280 8.25 -0.34 -11.48
N ASP A 281 6.98 0.06 -11.37
CA ASP A 281 6.21 0.11 -10.13
C ASP A 281 4.72 0.26 -10.47
N VAL A 282 3.84 0.04 -9.48
CA VAL A 282 2.42 0.40 -9.60
C VAL A 282 2.16 1.68 -8.82
N GLY A 283 1.65 2.70 -9.50
CA GLY A 283 1.26 3.96 -8.89
C GLY A 283 -0.01 3.84 -8.03
N VAL A 284 0.08 4.27 -6.78
CA VAL A 284 -1.10 4.51 -5.93
C VAL A 284 -1.23 6.01 -5.72
N GLU A 285 -2.27 6.59 -6.33
CA GLU A 285 -2.57 8.00 -6.23
C GLU A 285 -3.53 8.27 -5.07
N ILE A 286 -3.21 9.29 -4.28
CA ILE A 286 -4.03 9.76 -3.17
C ILE A 286 -4.78 11.01 -3.63
N PRO A 287 -6.10 10.93 -3.87
CA PRO A 287 -6.86 12.10 -4.32
C PRO A 287 -6.82 13.22 -3.29
N HIS A 288 -7.04 14.45 -3.74
CA HIS A 288 -7.26 15.57 -2.85
C HIS A 288 -8.44 15.34 -1.88
N PHE A 289 -8.28 15.78 -0.62
CA PHE A 289 -9.34 15.79 0.38
C PHE A 289 -9.25 17.01 1.30
N ASP A 290 -10.41 17.48 1.75
CA ASP A 290 -10.51 18.62 2.67
C ASP A 290 -9.87 18.26 4.03
N GLY A 291 -9.05 19.18 4.55
CA GLY A 291 -8.39 18.99 5.85
C GLY A 291 -7.00 18.33 5.79
N ALA A 292 -6.48 18.04 4.59
CA ALA A 292 -5.08 17.68 4.39
C ALA A 292 -4.14 18.79 4.90
N ALA A 293 -3.03 18.40 5.53
CA ALA A 293 -2.01 19.31 6.00
C ALA A 293 -0.61 18.84 5.59
N GLU A 294 0.29 19.80 5.35
CA GLU A 294 1.71 19.50 5.15
C GLU A 294 2.28 18.78 6.38
N GLY A 295 3.02 17.69 6.14
CA GLY A 295 3.58 16.84 7.19
C GLY A 295 2.67 15.72 7.68
N ASP A 296 1.43 15.61 7.21
CA ASP A 296 0.64 14.39 7.37
C ASP A 296 1.35 13.22 6.71
N ASN A 297 1.41 12.06 7.38
CA ASN A 297 2.00 10.87 6.79
C ASN A 297 0.91 9.96 6.23
N ILE A 298 1.02 9.66 4.94
CA ILE A 298 0.20 8.65 4.26
C ILE A 298 0.93 7.31 4.28
N TYR A 299 0.20 6.25 4.59
CA TYR A 299 0.68 4.88 4.54
C TYR A 299 -0.21 4.08 3.61
N VAL A 300 0.29 3.75 2.42
CA VAL A 300 -0.41 2.87 1.47
C VAL A 300 -0.34 1.43 1.94
N VAL A 301 -1.42 0.72 1.71
CA VAL A 301 -1.60 -0.69 2.03
C VAL A 301 -1.91 -1.45 0.75
N TRP A 302 -1.00 -2.33 0.36
CA TRP A 302 -1.17 -3.25 -0.73
C TRP A 302 -1.52 -4.64 -0.17
N SER A 303 -2.80 -4.98 -0.08
CA SER A 303 -3.29 -6.27 0.43
C SER A 303 -2.68 -6.68 1.78
N GLY A 304 -2.61 -5.75 2.73
CA GLY A 304 -2.03 -5.94 4.06
C GLY A 304 -0.53 -5.65 4.18
N ILE A 305 0.16 -5.37 3.06
CA ILE A 305 1.56 -4.94 3.06
C ILE A 305 1.61 -3.41 3.12
N THR A 306 2.24 -2.86 4.14
CA THR A 306 2.38 -1.41 4.32
C THR A 306 3.61 -0.89 3.58
N ILE A 307 3.41 0.12 2.74
CA ILE A 307 4.47 0.85 2.06
C ILE A 307 5.07 1.90 3.00
N ALA A 308 6.32 2.30 2.74
CA ALA A 308 6.99 3.34 3.52
C ALA A 308 6.14 4.63 3.57
N PRO A 309 6.12 5.35 4.70
CA PRO A 309 5.30 6.54 4.84
C PRO A 309 5.70 7.62 3.84
N TYR A 310 4.69 8.27 3.28
CA TYR A 310 4.85 9.43 2.42
C TYR A 310 4.35 10.69 3.13
N PRO A 311 5.22 11.66 3.47
CA PRO A 311 4.78 12.93 4.04
C PRO A 311 4.17 13.83 2.95
N ILE A 312 2.96 14.34 3.19
CA ILE A 312 2.34 15.35 2.31
C ILE A 312 3.22 16.61 2.33
N SER A 313 3.65 17.03 1.13
CA SER A 313 4.51 18.20 0.95
C SER A 313 3.77 19.41 0.37
N ASP A 314 2.69 19.18 -0.37
CA ASP A 314 1.77 20.20 -0.87
C ASP A 314 0.34 19.74 -0.61
N LYS A 315 -0.34 20.41 0.33
CA LYS A 315 -1.71 20.09 0.72
C LYS A 315 -2.76 20.51 -0.32
N ASP A 316 -2.40 21.31 -1.31
CA ASP A 316 -3.31 21.82 -2.34
C ASP A 316 -3.14 21.08 -3.69
N ALA A 317 -2.27 20.07 -3.75
CA ALA A 317 -2.04 19.23 -4.92
C ALA A 317 -3.19 18.21 -5.15
N ASP A 318 -3.35 17.80 -6.41
CA ASP A 318 -4.23 16.70 -6.81
C ASP A 318 -3.57 15.90 -7.97
N PRO A 319 -3.13 14.66 -7.74
CA PRO A 319 -3.18 13.93 -6.47
C PRO A 319 -2.26 14.55 -5.40
N LEU A 320 -2.61 14.37 -4.12
CA LEU A 320 -1.80 14.80 -2.97
C LEU A 320 -0.47 14.05 -2.89
N ALA A 321 -0.47 12.79 -3.33
CA ALA A 321 0.71 11.95 -3.42
C ALA A 321 0.52 10.89 -4.52
N SER A 322 1.61 10.56 -5.19
CA SER A 322 1.72 9.37 -6.04
C SER A 322 2.79 8.47 -5.43
N ILE A 323 2.36 7.34 -4.89
CA ILE A 323 3.19 6.43 -4.10
C ILE A 323 3.42 5.16 -4.91
N ALA A 324 4.68 4.93 -5.29
CA ALA A 324 5.09 3.75 -6.03
C ALA A 324 5.05 2.50 -5.14
N VAL A 325 4.34 1.47 -5.60
CA VAL A 325 4.35 0.12 -5.03
C VAL A 325 5.38 -0.71 -5.82
N PRO A 326 6.51 -1.11 -5.20
CA PRO A 326 7.57 -1.81 -5.93
C PRO A 326 7.10 -3.16 -6.50
N TYR A 327 7.65 -3.57 -7.65
CA TYR A 327 7.33 -4.85 -8.30
C TYR A 327 7.36 -6.04 -7.33
N VAL A 328 8.40 -6.16 -6.51
CA VAL A 328 8.55 -7.25 -5.52
C VAL A 328 7.37 -7.33 -4.53
N THR A 329 6.68 -6.22 -4.27
CA THR A 329 5.46 -6.20 -3.44
C THR A 329 4.26 -6.69 -4.22
N VAL A 330 4.08 -6.22 -5.46
CA VAL A 330 2.99 -6.63 -6.37
C VAL A 330 3.10 -8.12 -6.70
N ALA A 331 4.32 -8.61 -6.95
CA ALA A 331 4.64 -9.98 -7.31
C ALA A 331 4.36 -11.02 -6.21
N GLN A 332 4.09 -10.60 -4.97
CA GLN A 332 3.56 -11.51 -3.93
C GLN A 332 2.13 -11.97 -4.22
N PHE A 333 1.41 -11.22 -5.07
CA PHE A 333 0.05 -11.52 -5.51
C PHE A 333 -0.01 -11.62 -7.04
N PRO A 334 0.73 -12.57 -7.66
CA PRO A 334 0.97 -12.56 -9.11
C PRO A 334 -0.30 -12.84 -9.94
N ARG A 335 -1.37 -13.33 -9.31
CA ARG A 335 -2.66 -13.54 -9.95
C ARG A 335 -3.80 -13.50 -8.93
N VAL A 336 -4.57 -12.42 -8.90
CA VAL A 336 -5.66 -12.20 -7.95
C VAL A 336 -6.73 -11.27 -8.54
N THR A 337 -7.98 -11.50 -8.15
CA THR A 337 -9.13 -10.64 -8.52
C THR A 337 -9.63 -9.97 -7.26
N GLY A 338 -9.84 -8.65 -7.30
CA GLY A 338 -10.31 -7.87 -6.15
C GLY A 338 -9.29 -7.76 -5.02
N LEU A 339 -8.02 -7.55 -5.36
CA LEU A 339 -6.98 -7.20 -4.39
C LEU A 339 -7.27 -5.83 -3.79
N ALA A 340 -7.32 -5.75 -2.45
CA ALA A 340 -7.63 -4.52 -1.74
C ALA A 340 -6.40 -3.60 -1.65
N VAL A 341 -6.58 -2.37 -2.08
CA VAL A 341 -5.62 -1.26 -1.94
C VAL A 341 -6.29 -0.17 -1.11
N SER A 342 -5.65 0.27 -0.04
CA SER A 342 -6.14 1.36 0.80
C SER A 342 -4.97 2.19 1.31
N TYR A 343 -5.25 3.24 2.07
CA TYR A 343 -4.24 3.94 2.84
C TYR A 343 -4.81 4.42 4.16
N TRP A 344 -3.93 4.85 5.05
CA TRP A 344 -4.34 5.61 6.22
C TRP A 344 -3.48 6.86 6.38
N LEU A 345 -4.09 7.87 7.02
CA LEU A 345 -3.44 9.11 7.40
C LEU A 345 -3.06 9.04 8.89
N GLN A 346 -1.82 9.45 9.18
CA GLN A 346 -1.33 9.67 10.53
C GLN A 346 -0.84 11.11 10.66
N ARG A 347 -1.58 11.90 11.44
CA ARG A 347 -1.15 13.22 11.90
C ARG A 347 -0.62 13.12 13.33
N ALA A 348 0.38 13.94 13.66
CA ALA A 348 0.98 13.93 14.97
C ALA A 348 -0.05 14.30 16.05
N GLY A 349 -0.25 13.43 17.04
CA GLY A 349 -1.18 13.67 18.15
C GLY A 349 -2.65 13.42 17.84
N THR A 350 -3.00 12.88 16.66
CA THR A 350 -4.36 12.45 16.31
C THR A 350 -4.42 10.92 16.16
N PRO A 351 -5.61 10.31 16.24
CA PRO A 351 -5.79 8.91 15.88
C PRO A 351 -5.49 8.69 14.39
N ARG A 352 -5.26 7.42 14.05
CA ARG A 352 -5.19 6.93 12.66
C ARG A 352 -6.55 7.11 11.99
N ILE A 353 -6.53 7.51 10.71
CA ILE A 353 -7.73 7.67 9.88
C ILE A 353 -7.57 6.78 8.66
N ASP A 354 -8.47 5.84 8.45
CA ASP A 354 -8.43 4.87 7.35
C ASP A 354 -9.24 5.33 6.14
N SER A 355 -8.73 5.10 4.93
CA SER A 355 -9.50 5.28 3.69
C SER A 355 -10.38 4.06 3.40
N PRO A 356 -11.42 4.22 2.56
CA PRO A 356 -12.03 3.10 1.86
C PRO A 356 -11.01 2.35 0.98
N GLU A 357 -11.35 1.12 0.61
CA GLU A 357 -10.54 0.27 -0.27
C GLU A 357 -10.90 0.47 -1.75
N THR A 358 -9.89 0.42 -2.60
CA THR A 358 -10.00 0.24 -4.05
C THR A 358 -9.64 -1.19 -4.40
N LEU A 359 -10.50 -1.87 -5.15
CA LEU A 359 -10.30 -3.27 -5.55
C LEU A 359 -9.68 -3.33 -6.95
N VAL A 360 -8.49 -3.91 -7.06
CA VAL A 360 -7.76 -4.07 -8.32
C VAL A 360 -7.61 -5.53 -8.70
N ASN A 361 -7.43 -5.81 -10.00
CA ASN A 361 -7.11 -7.15 -10.47
C ASN A 361 -5.65 -7.18 -10.90
N VAL A 362 -4.95 -8.27 -10.56
CA VAL A 362 -3.55 -8.44 -10.91
C VAL A 362 -3.39 -9.76 -11.65
N ASN A 363 -2.66 -9.74 -12.76
CA ASN A 363 -2.21 -10.95 -13.45
C ASN A 363 -0.85 -10.71 -14.13
N LEU A 364 0.21 -11.07 -13.41
CA LEU A 364 1.59 -10.92 -13.87
C LEU A 364 2.09 -12.12 -14.68
N THR A 365 1.19 -12.95 -15.22
CA THR A 365 1.60 -14.13 -15.99
C THR A 365 2.19 -13.75 -17.34
N THR A 366 3.48 -13.99 -17.53
CA THR A 366 4.22 -13.68 -18.74
C THR A 366 4.45 -14.94 -19.62
N PRO A 367 4.68 -14.77 -20.93
CA PRO A 367 5.50 -15.73 -21.69
C PRO A 367 6.85 -15.91 -21.01
N GLY A 368 7.40 -17.13 -21.06
CA GLY A 368 8.59 -17.49 -20.29
C GLY A 368 8.32 -17.97 -18.86
N GLY A 369 7.09 -17.83 -18.35
CA GLY A 369 6.82 -18.09 -16.92
C GLY A 369 7.36 -16.95 -16.04
N PRO A 370 7.33 -17.06 -14.71
CA PRO A 370 7.81 -15.99 -13.83
C PRO A 370 9.23 -15.57 -14.19
N ASP A 371 9.48 -14.27 -14.17
CA ASP A 371 10.81 -13.74 -14.37
C ASP A 371 11.77 -14.26 -13.27
N PRO A 372 12.93 -14.87 -13.62
CA PRO A 372 13.93 -15.24 -12.64
C PRO A 372 14.47 -14.08 -11.81
N ASP A 373 14.44 -12.85 -12.32
CA ASP A 373 14.75 -11.66 -11.54
C ASP A 373 13.55 -11.26 -10.65
N PRO A 374 13.69 -11.28 -9.30
CA PRO A 374 12.64 -10.83 -8.41
C PRO A 374 12.39 -9.31 -8.46
N ASP A 375 13.27 -8.54 -9.10
CA ASP A 375 13.17 -7.09 -9.28
C ASP A 375 13.75 -6.70 -10.65
N PRO A 376 13.03 -6.95 -11.77
CA PRO A 376 13.59 -6.83 -13.12
C PRO A 376 14.07 -5.40 -13.43
N GLU A 377 15.38 -5.19 -13.44
CA GLU A 377 15.99 -3.89 -13.78
C GLU A 377 16.28 -3.75 -15.28
N THR A 378 16.12 -4.82 -16.06
CA THR A 378 16.39 -4.84 -17.50
C THR A 378 15.12 -5.07 -18.32
N PRO A 379 15.03 -4.55 -19.55
CA PRO A 379 13.85 -4.78 -20.38
C PRO A 379 13.76 -6.21 -20.94
N GLU A 380 14.80 -7.05 -20.77
CA GLU A 380 14.84 -8.44 -21.20
C GLU A 380 14.32 -9.38 -20.11
N HIS A 381 13.53 -10.38 -20.50
CA HIS A 381 13.06 -11.41 -19.57
C HIS A 381 14.11 -12.52 -19.41
N GLU A 382 14.64 -12.73 -18.21
CA GLU A 382 15.85 -13.54 -17.96
C GLU A 382 15.69 -15.02 -18.30
N ASN A 383 14.46 -15.54 -18.28
CA ASN A 383 14.20 -16.92 -18.72
C ASN A 383 14.21 -17.11 -20.26
N ILE A 384 14.11 -16.03 -21.06
CA ILE A 384 13.97 -16.11 -22.52
C ILE A 384 15.33 -15.94 -23.20
N LYS A 385 15.82 -17.03 -23.80
CA LYS A 385 17.10 -17.05 -24.54
C LYS A 385 17.04 -16.20 -25.80
N ALA A 386 18.19 -15.69 -26.20
CA ALA A 386 18.38 -15.01 -27.49
C ALA A 386 18.18 -16.00 -28.66
N PRO A 387 17.76 -15.51 -29.85
CA PRO A 387 17.60 -16.37 -31.03
C PRO A 387 18.96 -16.75 -31.63
N ASP A 388 19.02 -17.92 -32.28
CA ASP A 388 20.17 -18.32 -33.10
C ASP A 388 19.94 -17.94 -34.56
N VAL A 389 20.86 -17.18 -35.16
CA VAL A 389 20.77 -16.76 -36.57
C VAL A 389 21.75 -17.57 -37.43
N VAL A 390 21.23 -18.17 -38.50
CA VAL A 390 22.02 -18.92 -39.48
C VAL A 390 21.82 -18.34 -40.88
N CYS A 391 22.92 -18.10 -41.60
CA CYS A 391 22.90 -17.64 -42.99
C CYS A 391 23.86 -18.49 -43.84
N GLY A 392 23.30 -19.30 -44.74
CA GLY A 392 24.08 -20.16 -45.63
C GLY A 392 25.05 -21.11 -44.91
N THR A 393 26.35 -20.92 -45.12
CA THR A 393 27.43 -21.73 -44.52
C THR A 393 28.16 -21.02 -43.37
N SER A 394 27.75 -19.80 -43.05
CA SER A 394 28.37 -19.00 -42.01
C SER A 394 28.13 -19.62 -40.63
N PRO A 395 29.10 -19.52 -39.70
CA PRO A 395 28.87 -19.89 -38.30
C PRO A 395 27.63 -19.22 -37.71
N VAL A 396 27.00 -19.86 -36.72
CA VAL A 396 25.84 -19.31 -36.01
C VAL A 396 26.16 -17.90 -35.50
N ASN A 397 25.21 -16.98 -35.66
CA ASN A 397 25.30 -15.56 -35.31
C ASN A 397 26.39 -14.78 -36.08
N THR A 398 26.76 -15.27 -37.27
CA THR A 398 27.63 -14.57 -38.20
C THR A 398 27.09 -14.64 -39.63
N ILE A 399 27.35 -13.61 -40.42
CA ILE A 399 27.11 -13.58 -41.86
C ILE A 399 28.44 -13.17 -42.51
N ASN A 400 29.12 -14.16 -43.08
CA ASN A 400 30.37 -13.94 -43.78
C ASN A 400 30.10 -13.42 -45.20
N PRO A 401 31.11 -12.81 -45.85
CA PRO A 401 30.94 -12.21 -47.17
C PRO A 401 30.40 -13.15 -48.26
N ALA A 402 30.69 -14.46 -48.18
CA ALA A 402 30.22 -15.47 -49.13
C ALA A 402 28.72 -15.81 -49.00
N ASP A 403 28.12 -15.50 -47.85
CA ASP A 403 26.69 -15.68 -47.58
C ASP A 403 25.94 -14.34 -47.55
N TYR A 404 26.65 -13.21 -47.60
CA TYR A 404 26.06 -11.89 -47.75
C TYR A 404 25.29 -11.79 -49.08
N GLY A 405 24.01 -11.44 -49.01
CA GLY A 405 23.07 -11.49 -50.13
C GLY A 405 22.07 -12.66 -50.08
N LYS A 406 22.18 -13.55 -49.09
CA LYS A 406 21.22 -14.63 -48.84
C LYS A 406 20.29 -14.30 -47.67
N ASP A 407 19.08 -14.86 -47.71
CA ASP A 407 18.17 -14.84 -46.57
C ASP A 407 18.77 -15.65 -45.42
N ALA A 408 18.59 -15.16 -44.19
CA ALA A 408 18.97 -15.87 -42.97
C ALA A 408 17.74 -16.52 -42.32
N THR A 409 17.97 -17.32 -41.29
CA THR A 409 16.90 -17.92 -40.48
C THR A 409 17.24 -17.73 -39.01
N ALA A 410 16.31 -17.11 -38.27
CA ALA A 410 16.37 -17.01 -36.82
C ALA A 410 15.61 -18.19 -36.20
N THR A 411 16.27 -18.93 -35.32
CA THR A 411 15.67 -20.02 -34.55
C THR A 411 15.37 -19.53 -33.15
N ILE A 412 14.10 -19.57 -32.80
CA ILE A 412 13.60 -19.26 -31.48
C ILE A 412 13.34 -20.58 -30.75
N PHE A 413 13.99 -20.74 -29.59
CA PHE A 413 13.92 -21.98 -28.82
C PHE A 413 12.62 -22.06 -28.04
N ARG A 414 11.97 -23.23 -28.09
CA ARG A 414 10.75 -23.50 -27.31
C ARG A 414 10.99 -23.37 -25.82
N VAL A 415 12.18 -23.75 -25.36
CA VAL A 415 12.47 -23.86 -23.94
C VAL A 415 13.41 -22.78 -23.44
N GLY A 416 13.02 -22.18 -22.32
CA GLY A 416 13.75 -21.13 -21.61
C GLY A 416 15.01 -21.66 -20.94
N VAL A 417 15.65 -20.82 -20.13
CA VAL A 417 16.80 -21.18 -19.29
C VAL A 417 16.40 -22.27 -18.28
N ASP A 418 15.19 -22.20 -17.75
CA ASP A 418 14.60 -23.15 -16.81
C ASP A 418 14.14 -24.50 -17.43
N LEU A 419 14.30 -24.66 -18.76
CA LEU A 419 13.86 -25.81 -19.54
C LEU A 419 12.33 -25.95 -19.73
N SER A 420 11.54 -24.96 -19.28
CA SER A 420 10.10 -24.91 -19.49
C SER A 420 9.76 -24.27 -20.84
N ALA A 421 8.55 -24.55 -21.35
CA ALA A 421 8.07 -23.91 -22.56
C ALA A 421 7.83 -22.40 -22.32
N ILE A 422 8.33 -21.54 -23.22
CA ILE A 422 8.20 -20.08 -23.05
C ILE A 422 6.94 -19.49 -23.68
N TRP A 423 6.17 -20.27 -24.43
CA TRP A 423 4.93 -19.83 -25.05
C TRP A 423 3.80 -20.85 -24.91
N LEU A 424 2.58 -20.35 -25.08
CA LEU A 424 1.33 -21.09 -25.13
C LEU A 424 0.68 -20.92 -26.51
N LEU A 425 -0.44 -21.62 -26.75
CA LEU A 425 -1.26 -21.41 -27.94
C LEU A 425 -1.72 -19.95 -27.98
N ASP A 426 -1.77 -19.38 -29.18
CA ASP A 426 -2.21 -18.02 -29.50
C ASP A 426 -1.26 -16.89 -29.08
N ASP A 427 -0.12 -17.20 -28.43
CA ASP A 427 0.95 -16.20 -28.24
C ASP A 427 1.49 -15.74 -29.61
N GLU A 428 1.86 -14.46 -29.72
CA GLU A 428 2.41 -13.88 -30.94
C GLU A 428 3.91 -13.56 -30.76
N ILE A 429 4.73 -13.94 -31.75
CA ILE A 429 6.19 -13.77 -31.72
C ILE A 429 6.62 -12.83 -32.84
N GLN A 430 7.30 -11.73 -32.51
CA GLN A 430 7.85 -10.78 -33.48
C GLN A 430 9.37 -10.68 -33.33
N LEU A 431 10.10 -10.94 -34.42
CA LEU A 431 11.56 -10.78 -34.47
C LEU A 431 11.92 -9.32 -34.84
N TYR A 432 12.98 -8.80 -34.23
CA TYR A 432 13.54 -7.48 -34.48
C TYR A 432 15.02 -7.57 -34.88
N TRP A 433 15.44 -6.70 -35.78
CA TRP A 433 16.79 -6.66 -36.35
C TRP A 433 17.32 -5.22 -36.42
N GLY A 434 18.57 -5.02 -36.03
CA GLY A 434 19.29 -3.77 -36.29
C GLY A 434 19.07 -2.66 -35.26
N THR A 435 19.68 -1.51 -35.57
CA THR A 435 19.56 -0.26 -34.81
C THR A 435 19.28 0.89 -35.79
N PRO A 436 18.11 1.56 -35.74
CA PRO A 436 16.99 1.29 -34.83
C PRO A 436 16.36 -0.09 -35.11
N PRO A 437 15.77 -0.74 -34.08
CA PRO A 437 15.18 -2.06 -34.24
C PRO A 437 14.01 -2.02 -35.22
N ALA A 438 14.09 -2.85 -36.26
CA ALA A 438 13.03 -3.02 -37.26
C ALA A 438 12.46 -4.43 -37.21
N ALA A 439 11.15 -4.56 -37.40
CA ALA A 439 10.48 -5.85 -37.49
C ALA A 439 11.04 -6.67 -38.67
N ALA A 440 11.63 -7.83 -38.37
CA ALA A 440 12.14 -8.75 -39.35
C ALA A 440 11.06 -9.76 -39.73
N GLY A 441 10.32 -9.45 -40.80
CA GLY A 441 9.18 -10.25 -41.25
C GLY A 441 7.90 -10.00 -40.43
N ASN A 442 6.86 -10.78 -40.74
CA ASN A 442 5.56 -10.70 -40.06
C ASN A 442 5.60 -11.44 -38.71
N PRO A 443 4.75 -11.04 -37.74
CA PRO A 443 4.57 -11.81 -36.50
C PRO A 443 4.15 -13.25 -36.78
N VAL A 444 4.60 -14.16 -35.92
CA VAL A 444 4.24 -15.58 -35.96
C VAL A 444 3.35 -15.92 -34.77
N THR A 445 2.11 -16.33 -35.05
CA THR A 445 1.21 -16.86 -34.03
C THR A 445 1.57 -18.31 -33.70
N VAL A 446 1.61 -18.63 -32.42
CA VAL A 446 1.77 -19.99 -31.92
C VAL A 446 0.45 -20.74 -32.11
N ILE A 447 0.48 -21.79 -32.93
CA ILE A 447 -0.65 -22.64 -33.26
C ILE A 447 -0.34 -24.10 -32.90
N SER A 448 -1.36 -24.97 -32.91
CA SER A 448 -1.21 -26.38 -32.51
C SER A 448 -0.12 -27.14 -33.26
N SER A 449 0.21 -26.75 -34.50
CA SER A 449 1.26 -27.42 -35.29
C SER A 449 2.69 -26.96 -34.98
N ASN A 450 2.91 -25.79 -34.38
CA ASN A 450 4.26 -25.26 -34.08
C ASN A 450 4.56 -25.12 -32.57
N THR A 451 3.54 -25.14 -31.69
CA THR A 451 3.68 -24.99 -30.23
C THR A 451 4.62 -26.01 -29.56
N GLY A 452 4.79 -27.19 -30.16
CA GLY A 452 5.61 -28.29 -29.64
C GLY A 452 7.10 -28.28 -30.06
N ALA A 453 7.53 -27.35 -30.92
CA ALA A 453 8.88 -27.34 -31.48
C ALA A 453 9.50 -25.93 -31.44
N ASN A 454 10.79 -25.81 -31.74
CA ASN A 454 11.43 -24.51 -31.98
C ASN A 454 10.77 -23.84 -33.19
N ILE A 455 10.63 -22.51 -33.13
CA ILE A 455 10.06 -21.72 -34.22
C ILE A 455 11.20 -21.13 -35.05
N THR A 456 11.08 -21.23 -36.37
CA THR A 456 12.04 -20.63 -37.30
C THR A 456 11.39 -19.48 -38.03
N ILE A 457 12.03 -18.31 -38.01
CA ILE A 457 11.56 -17.09 -38.66
C ILE A 457 12.55 -16.77 -39.79
N PRO A 458 12.09 -16.72 -41.05
CA PRO A 458 12.94 -16.29 -42.16
C PRO A 458 13.27 -14.81 -41.99
N VAL A 459 14.54 -14.46 -42.16
CA VAL A 459 15.05 -13.09 -42.12
C VAL A 459 15.48 -12.72 -43.54
N PRO A 460 14.65 -11.98 -44.31
CA PRO A 460 14.94 -11.66 -45.70
C PRO A 460 16.22 -10.83 -45.82
N PHE A 461 17.03 -11.08 -46.86
CA PHE A 461 18.15 -10.21 -47.14
C PHE A 461 17.66 -8.79 -47.49
N ALA A 462 16.79 -8.71 -48.50
CA ALA A 462 16.25 -7.45 -48.98
C ALA A 462 15.45 -6.74 -47.88
N GLY A 463 15.82 -5.48 -47.61
CA GLY A 463 15.13 -4.63 -46.63
C GLY A 463 15.35 -4.96 -45.15
N THR A 464 16.06 -6.04 -44.79
CA THR A 464 16.41 -6.34 -43.38
C THR A 464 17.92 -6.44 -43.18
N ILE A 465 18.58 -7.38 -43.87
CA ILE A 465 20.05 -7.57 -43.76
C ILE A 465 20.79 -6.59 -44.67
N GLU A 466 20.21 -6.25 -45.83
CA GLU A 466 20.80 -5.35 -46.82
C GLU A 466 21.20 -4.00 -46.20
N GLY A 467 22.50 -3.69 -46.26
CA GLY A 467 23.06 -2.46 -45.70
C GLY A 467 23.42 -2.55 -44.21
N SER A 468 23.08 -3.64 -43.52
CA SER A 468 23.56 -3.93 -42.17
C SER A 468 24.98 -4.50 -42.23
N THR A 469 25.95 -3.86 -41.59
CA THR A 469 27.33 -4.36 -41.45
C THR A 469 27.84 -4.14 -40.03
N GLY A 470 28.79 -4.94 -39.59
CA GLY A 470 29.30 -4.94 -38.22
C GLY A 470 28.41 -5.71 -37.23
N PRO A 471 28.46 -5.37 -35.93
CA PRO A 471 27.62 -6.00 -34.91
C PRO A 471 26.18 -5.49 -34.99
N VAL A 472 25.24 -6.41 -35.20
CA VAL A 472 23.81 -6.14 -35.38
C VAL A 472 23.02 -6.78 -34.24
N PRO A 473 22.27 -6.02 -33.42
CA PRO A 473 21.43 -6.62 -32.38
C PRO A 473 20.18 -7.26 -32.98
N VAL A 474 19.82 -8.43 -32.47
CA VAL A 474 18.67 -9.23 -32.89
C VAL A 474 17.99 -9.79 -31.63
N TYR A 475 16.70 -9.59 -31.50
CA TYR A 475 15.89 -10.11 -30.40
C TYR A 475 14.48 -10.38 -30.89
N PHE A 476 13.65 -11.02 -30.08
CA PHE A 476 12.22 -11.15 -30.37
C PHE A 476 11.40 -10.75 -29.16
N THR A 477 10.14 -10.44 -29.39
CA THR A 477 9.14 -10.29 -28.32
C THR A 477 8.14 -11.42 -28.40
N ILE A 478 7.56 -11.79 -27.25
CA ILE A 478 6.38 -12.64 -27.18
C ILE A 478 5.26 -11.85 -26.53
N THR A 479 4.11 -11.78 -27.20
CA THR A 479 2.90 -11.13 -26.69
C THR A 479 1.86 -12.18 -26.35
N ARG A 480 1.28 -12.10 -25.14
CA ARG A 480 0.19 -12.97 -24.66
C ARG A 480 -1.02 -12.14 -24.28
N VAL A 481 -2.19 -12.56 -24.75
CA VAL A 481 -3.49 -12.01 -24.32
C VAL A 481 -3.93 -12.70 -23.03
N LEU A 482 -4.32 -11.92 -22.01
CA LEU A 482 -4.64 -12.43 -20.67
C LEU A 482 -6.15 -12.60 -20.44
N ASP A 483 -6.98 -11.64 -20.89
CA ASP A 483 -8.43 -11.62 -20.68
C ASP A 483 -9.25 -11.12 -21.88
N GLY A 484 -8.62 -11.07 -23.06
CA GLY A 484 -9.24 -10.65 -24.32
C GLY A 484 -9.08 -9.18 -24.66
N THR A 485 -8.74 -8.34 -23.67
CA THR A 485 -8.43 -6.91 -23.86
C THR A 485 -7.00 -6.59 -23.46
N ASN A 486 -6.52 -7.17 -22.37
CA ASN A 486 -5.22 -6.89 -21.80
C ASN A 486 -4.19 -7.90 -22.30
N SER A 487 -2.99 -7.41 -22.59
CA SER A 487 -1.89 -8.23 -23.11
C SER A 487 -0.58 -7.88 -22.46
N VAL A 488 0.26 -8.89 -22.27
CA VAL A 488 1.63 -8.75 -21.78
C VAL A 488 2.60 -9.00 -22.92
N THR A 489 3.64 -8.18 -23.05
CA THR A 489 4.71 -8.35 -24.03
C THR A 489 6.05 -8.37 -23.33
N VAL A 490 6.79 -9.44 -23.53
CA VAL A 490 8.13 -9.64 -22.96
C VAL A 490 9.18 -9.74 -24.06
N LYS A 491 10.40 -9.29 -23.77
CA LYS A 491 11.52 -9.26 -24.71
C LYS A 491 12.51 -10.38 -24.40
N SER A 492 13.04 -11.03 -25.43
CA SER A 492 14.14 -11.97 -25.28
C SER A 492 15.46 -11.27 -24.96
N MET A 493 16.43 -12.04 -24.46
CA MET A 493 17.83 -11.64 -24.51
C MET A 493 18.25 -11.23 -25.93
N VAL A 494 19.16 -10.25 -26.04
CA VAL A 494 19.64 -9.73 -27.32
C VAL A 494 20.81 -10.56 -27.85
N GLN A 495 20.67 -11.10 -29.06
CA GLN A 495 21.74 -11.72 -29.82
C GLN A 495 22.47 -10.67 -30.65
N THR A 496 23.80 -10.61 -30.56
CA THR A 496 24.60 -9.84 -31.53
C THR A 496 24.98 -10.73 -32.71
N VAL A 497 24.58 -10.34 -33.91
CA VAL A 497 24.96 -10.99 -35.17
C VAL A 497 26.05 -10.18 -35.85
N THR A 498 27.17 -10.81 -36.19
CA THR A 498 28.26 -10.12 -36.91
C THR A 498 28.06 -10.24 -38.41
N VAL A 499 27.81 -9.12 -39.09
CA VAL A 499 27.56 -9.09 -40.53
C VAL A 499 28.73 -8.45 -41.27
N THR A 500 29.32 -9.19 -42.21
CA THR A 500 30.39 -8.66 -43.07
C THR A 500 29.91 -8.69 -44.51
N SER A 501 29.93 -7.55 -45.19
CA SER A 501 29.44 -7.48 -46.57
C SER A 501 30.46 -8.02 -47.56
N SER A 502 29.99 -8.46 -48.73
CA SER A 502 30.88 -8.74 -49.88
C SER A 502 31.63 -7.49 -50.33
N GLY A 503 30.97 -6.32 -50.22
CA GLY A 503 31.57 -5.01 -50.49
C GLY A 503 32.66 -4.59 -49.50
N ASP A 504 32.90 -5.33 -48.41
CA ASP A 504 34.01 -5.07 -47.49
C ASP A 504 35.30 -5.78 -47.86
N LEU A 505 35.24 -6.75 -48.78
CA LEU A 505 36.42 -7.45 -49.30
C LEU A 505 37.24 -6.53 -50.23
N PRO A 506 38.55 -6.82 -50.44
CA PRO A 506 39.37 -6.07 -51.39
C PRO A 506 38.72 -6.02 -52.78
N GLY A 507 38.64 -4.82 -53.38
CA GLY A 507 38.01 -4.63 -54.69
C GLY A 507 36.50 -4.88 -54.70
N ASP A 508 35.81 -4.61 -53.59
CA ASP A 508 34.37 -4.84 -53.39
C ASP A 508 33.93 -6.30 -53.59
N GLY A 509 34.86 -7.24 -53.40
CA GLY A 509 34.65 -8.66 -53.64
C GLY A 509 34.59 -9.05 -55.12
N LEU A 510 34.88 -8.12 -56.04
CA LEU A 510 34.98 -8.40 -57.47
C LEU A 510 36.32 -9.05 -57.82
N PRO A 511 36.41 -9.83 -58.92
CA PRO A 511 37.68 -10.38 -59.37
C PRO A 511 38.74 -9.28 -59.57
N LEU A 512 39.89 -9.43 -58.93
CA LEU A 512 40.98 -8.46 -59.03
C LEU A 512 41.61 -8.48 -60.43
N GLU A 513 42.10 -7.32 -60.88
CA GLU A 513 42.83 -7.22 -62.14
C GLU A 513 44.05 -8.16 -62.16
N GLN A 514 44.38 -8.73 -63.31
CA GLN A 514 45.62 -9.49 -63.42
C GLN A 514 46.81 -8.55 -63.27
N GLY A 515 47.81 -8.98 -62.52
CA GLY A 515 49.11 -8.31 -62.60
C GLY A 515 49.75 -8.50 -63.97
N TYR A 516 50.76 -7.71 -64.26
CA TYR A 516 51.43 -7.72 -65.56
C TYR A 516 52.95 -7.67 -65.42
N PHE A 517 53.63 -8.13 -66.47
CA PHE A 517 55.08 -8.11 -66.57
C PHE A 517 55.47 -6.92 -67.46
N PRO A 518 56.03 -5.83 -66.90
CA PRO A 518 56.35 -4.63 -67.66
C PRO A 518 57.38 -4.87 -68.78
N ASP A 519 58.29 -5.83 -68.57
CA ASP A 519 59.38 -6.14 -69.51
C ASP A 519 58.97 -7.12 -70.62
N ALA A 520 57.71 -7.55 -70.64
CA ALA A 520 57.18 -8.42 -71.69
C ALA A 520 56.94 -7.62 -72.97
N ASN A 521 57.42 -8.14 -74.10
CA ASN A 521 57.15 -7.52 -75.38
C ASN A 521 55.69 -7.73 -75.83
N ALA A 522 55.32 -7.15 -76.98
CA ALA A 522 53.97 -7.28 -77.55
C ALA A 522 53.52 -8.72 -77.85
N SER A 523 54.43 -9.69 -77.84
CA SER A 523 54.13 -11.13 -77.97
C SER A 523 54.03 -11.85 -76.61
N ASN A 524 53.98 -11.11 -75.49
CA ASN A 524 53.95 -11.63 -74.11
C ASN A 524 55.18 -12.48 -73.77
N ILE A 525 56.36 -12.05 -74.22
CA ILE A 525 57.65 -12.74 -73.99
C ILE A 525 58.61 -11.81 -73.25
N ILE A 526 59.16 -12.28 -72.13
CA ILE A 526 60.37 -11.76 -71.50
C ILE A 526 61.57 -12.34 -72.26
N THR A 527 62.22 -11.49 -73.02
CA THR A 527 63.40 -11.89 -73.80
C THR A 527 64.64 -11.84 -72.93
N ARG A 528 65.69 -12.57 -73.33
CA ARG A 528 67.00 -12.45 -72.69
C ARG A 528 67.47 -11.00 -72.58
N ALA A 529 67.23 -10.17 -73.59
CA ALA A 529 67.65 -8.77 -73.56
C ALA A 529 66.97 -7.95 -72.45
N SER A 530 65.70 -8.26 -72.15
CA SER A 530 64.92 -7.55 -71.13
C SER A 530 64.98 -8.21 -69.75
N GLY A 531 65.32 -9.50 -69.67
CA GLY A 531 65.32 -10.24 -68.40
C GLY A 531 66.69 -10.69 -67.89
N ILE A 532 67.81 -10.37 -68.57
CA ILE A 532 69.16 -10.79 -68.13
C ILE A 532 69.57 -10.20 -66.78
N ASP A 533 69.04 -9.03 -66.43
CA ASP A 533 69.27 -8.36 -65.15
C ASP A 533 68.16 -8.70 -64.11
N GLY A 534 67.31 -9.67 -64.43
CA GLY A 534 66.05 -9.92 -63.74
C GLY A 534 64.89 -9.17 -64.40
N THR A 535 63.67 -9.45 -63.95
CA THR A 535 62.45 -8.76 -64.37
C THR A 535 61.56 -8.52 -63.15
N THR A 536 60.42 -7.88 -63.34
CA THR A 536 59.45 -7.64 -62.28
C THR A 536 58.06 -8.09 -62.70
N PHE A 537 57.24 -8.37 -61.69
CA PHE A 537 55.80 -8.48 -61.86
C PHE A 537 55.11 -7.43 -61.02
N GLN A 538 54.21 -6.67 -61.62
CA GLN A 538 53.46 -5.63 -60.93
C GLN A 538 52.07 -6.14 -60.55
N ILE A 539 51.81 -6.19 -59.25
CA ILE A 539 50.48 -6.43 -58.67
C ILE A 539 49.75 -5.07 -58.61
N PRO A 540 48.66 -4.85 -59.36
CA PRO A 540 47.94 -3.59 -59.36
C PRO A 540 47.22 -3.37 -58.04
N LEU A 541 47.39 -2.17 -57.47
CA LEU A 541 46.67 -1.71 -56.27
C LEU A 541 45.82 -0.47 -56.58
N ARG A 542 46.10 0.23 -57.69
CA ARG A 542 45.36 1.41 -58.11
C ARG A 542 43.91 1.03 -58.44
N GLY A 543 42.96 1.73 -57.83
CA GLY A 543 41.53 1.51 -58.09
C GLY A 543 40.94 0.32 -57.35
N VAL A 544 41.74 -0.43 -56.58
CA VAL A 544 41.24 -1.45 -55.67
C VAL A 544 40.72 -0.76 -54.41
N THR A 545 39.46 -0.97 -54.08
CA THR A 545 38.79 -0.49 -52.86
C THR A 545 39.08 -1.42 -51.67
N ASN A 546 38.82 -0.95 -50.44
CA ASN A 546 38.95 -1.70 -49.18
C ASN A 546 40.36 -2.23 -48.89
N ILE A 547 41.38 -1.53 -49.37
CA ILE A 547 42.80 -1.78 -49.07
C ILE A 547 43.49 -0.58 -48.41
N GLU A 548 42.72 0.31 -47.77
CA GLU A 548 43.25 1.34 -46.88
C GLU A 548 43.91 0.70 -45.65
N LEU A 549 44.96 1.34 -45.12
CA LEU A 549 45.79 0.77 -44.05
C LEU A 549 45.01 0.45 -42.76
N THR A 550 43.89 1.12 -42.51
CA THR A 550 43.00 0.86 -41.38
C THR A 550 42.29 -0.49 -41.44
N ARG A 551 42.23 -1.13 -42.62
CA ARG A 551 41.68 -2.48 -42.81
C ARG A 551 42.75 -3.59 -42.77
N GLU A 552 43.97 -3.26 -42.34
CA GLU A 552 45.12 -4.18 -42.28
C GLU A 552 45.36 -5.00 -43.58
N PRO A 553 45.47 -4.32 -44.74
CA PRO A 553 45.56 -4.98 -46.03
C PRO A 553 46.91 -5.70 -46.24
N LYS A 554 46.87 -6.87 -46.87
CA LYS A 554 48.01 -7.77 -47.11
C LYS A 554 47.99 -8.34 -48.52
N ILE A 555 49.16 -8.69 -49.04
CA ILE A 555 49.38 -9.35 -50.34
C ILE A 555 50.01 -10.72 -50.12
N SER A 556 49.44 -11.74 -50.76
CA SER A 556 50.09 -13.04 -50.94
C SER A 556 50.24 -13.32 -52.43
N TYR A 557 51.32 -13.98 -52.85
CA TYR A 557 51.55 -14.34 -54.26
C TYR A 557 52.34 -15.62 -54.41
N ASP A 558 52.18 -16.29 -55.56
CA ASP A 558 52.92 -17.49 -55.96
C ASP A 558 53.31 -17.39 -57.44
N PHE A 559 54.61 -17.21 -57.68
CA PHE A 559 55.22 -17.24 -59.00
C PHE A 559 55.88 -18.59 -59.22
N VAL A 560 55.63 -19.22 -60.38
CA VAL A 560 56.32 -20.45 -60.76
C VAL A 560 56.45 -20.58 -62.28
N GLY A 561 57.63 -20.96 -62.75
CA GLY A 561 57.86 -21.40 -64.13
C GLY A 561 57.18 -22.75 -64.39
N VAL A 562 56.71 -22.99 -65.59
CA VAL A 562 56.03 -24.24 -65.98
C VAL A 562 56.64 -24.79 -67.25
N SER A 563 56.78 -26.11 -67.38
CA SER A 563 57.39 -26.78 -68.54
C SER A 563 56.45 -26.78 -69.76
N SER A 564 56.15 -25.60 -70.30
CA SER A 564 55.18 -25.40 -71.39
C SER A 564 55.80 -25.46 -72.80
N GLY A 565 57.13 -25.36 -72.92
CA GLY A 565 57.80 -25.05 -74.17
C GLY A 565 57.22 -23.81 -74.87
N ASP A 566 57.21 -23.84 -76.21
CA ASP A 566 56.59 -22.82 -77.07
C ASP A 566 55.05 -22.95 -77.15
N ALA A 567 54.35 -23.37 -76.09
CA ALA A 567 52.89 -23.28 -75.97
C ALA A 567 52.43 -21.91 -75.40
N SER A 568 51.31 -21.36 -75.87
CA SER A 568 50.87 -19.99 -75.57
C SER A 568 49.99 -19.87 -74.32
N VAL A 569 49.55 -20.99 -73.74
CA VAL A 569 48.70 -21.06 -72.54
C VAL A 569 49.11 -22.28 -71.72
N PRO A 570 49.18 -22.19 -70.38
CA PRO A 570 49.56 -23.30 -69.52
C PRO A 570 48.43 -24.34 -69.50
N GLY A 571 48.66 -25.51 -70.13
CA GLY A 571 47.95 -26.74 -69.73
C GLY A 571 48.52 -27.27 -68.41
N SER A 572 48.26 -28.54 -68.09
CA SER A 572 48.81 -29.28 -66.93
C SER A 572 50.33 -29.53 -67.02
N SER A 573 51.11 -28.51 -67.35
CA SER A 573 52.56 -28.52 -67.43
C SER A 573 53.17 -28.58 -66.03
N ALA A 574 54.19 -29.42 -65.85
CA ALA A 574 54.85 -29.56 -64.57
C ALA A 574 55.57 -28.26 -64.16
N PRO A 575 55.48 -27.85 -62.88
CA PRO A 575 56.19 -26.68 -62.37
C PRO A 575 57.70 -26.89 -62.38
N ILE A 576 58.44 -25.79 -62.58
CA ILE A 576 59.90 -25.71 -62.50
C ILE A 576 60.21 -25.12 -61.12
N GLU A 577 60.24 -25.96 -60.09
CA GLU A 577 60.35 -25.50 -58.68
C GLU A 577 61.57 -24.62 -58.41
N ALA A 578 62.67 -24.78 -59.15
CA ALA A 578 63.85 -23.92 -59.05
C ALA A 578 63.58 -22.44 -59.39
N SER A 579 62.44 -22.14 -60.02
CA SER A 579 61.99 -20.78 -60.35
C SER A 579 60.95 -20.22 -59.38
N ARG A 580 60.48 -21.01 -58.40
CA ARG A 580 59.34 -20.63 -57.57
C ARG A 580 59.68 -19.51 -56.60
N LEU A 581 58.77 -18.55 -56.46
CA LEU A 581 58.85 -17.47 -55.49
C LEU A 581 57.47 -17.23 -54.88
N THR A 582 57.38 -17.27 -53.56
CA THR A 582 56.15 -16.97 -52.83
C THR A 582 56.32 -15.77 -51.91
N GLY A 583 55.23 -15.05 -51.71
CA GLY A 583 55.06 -14.05 -50.66
C GLY A 583 53.79 -14.37 -49.90
N THR A 584 53.80 -14.25 -48.58
CA THR A 584 52.65 -14.53 -47.73
C THR A 584 52.43 -13.37 -46.78
N ASP A 585 51.20 -12.87 -46.75
CA ASP A 585 50.72 -11.84 -45.82
C ASP A 585 51.61 -10.59 -45.74
N ILE A 586 52.16 -10.17 -46.89
CA ILE A 586 53.01 -8.99 -46.98
C ILE A 586 52.13 -7.76 -46.75
N PRO A 587 52.36 -6.96 -45.69
CA PRO A 587 51.54 -5.79 -45.41
C PRO A 587 51.65 -4.75 -46.53
N ILE A 588 50.50 -4.26 -47.00
CA ILE A 588 50.48 -3.13 -47.92
C ILE A 588 50.90 -1.88 -47.16
N THR A 589 51.81 -1.09 -47.76
CA THR A 589 52.30 0.16 -47.16
C THR A 589 51.75 1.39 -47.89
N GLN A 590 51.80 2.56 -47.25
CA GLN A 590 51.41 3.82 -47.88
C GLN A 590 52.20 4.10 -49.18
N ALA A 591 53.47 3.69 -49.24
CA ALA A 591 54.31 3.84 -50.43
C ALA A 591 53.77 3.01 -51.61
N MET A 592 53.33 1.77 -51.36
CA MET A 592 52.75 0.89 -52.38
C MET A 592 51.42 1.43 -52.90
N LEU A 593 50.54 1.92 -52.00
CA LEU A 593 49.28 2.57 -52.38
C LEU A 593 49.51 3.81 -53.24
N THR A 594 50.53 4.61 -52.90
CA THR A 594 50.89 5.83 -53.64
C THR A 594 51.44 5.50 -55.04
N ALA A 595 52.26 4.45 -55.16
CA ALA A 595 52.72 3.95 -56.46
C ALA A 595 51.56 3.37 -57.29
N GLY A 596 50.57 2.77 -56.62
CA GLY A 596 49.43 2.12 -57.24
C GLY A 596 49.71 0.67 -57.67
N PHE A 597 50.84 0.10 -57.23
CA PHE A 597 51.21 -1.29 -57.46
C PHE A 597 52.24 -1.76 -56.41
N TYR A 598 52.36 -3.08 -56.29
CA TYR A 598 53.47 -3.75 -55.59
C TYR A 598 54.32 -4.50 -56.61
N GLU A 599 55.65 -4.27 -56.57
CA GLU A 599 56.59 -4.96 -57.46
C GLU A 599 57.11 -6.23 -56.79
N VAL A 600 56.88 -7.37 -57.44
CA VAL A 600 57.54 -8.63 -57.13
C VAL A 600 58.84 -8.69 -57.93
N PRO A 601 60.02 -8.58 -57.29
CA PRO A 601 61.30 -8.71 -58.00
C PRO A 601 61.53 -10.18 -58.37
N LEU A 602 61.79 -10.44 -59.65
CA LEU A 602 62.09 -11.75 -60.20
C LEU A 602 63.55 -11.76 -60.69
N PRO A 603 64.52 -12.02 -59.80
CA PRO A 603 65.93 -12.01 -60.15
C PRO A 603 66.25 -13.07 -61.22
N TYR A 604 67.30 -12.79 -62.01
CA TYR A 604 67.72 -13.66 -63.10
C TYR A 604 67.94 -15.11 -62.68
N THR A 605 68.42 -15.34 -61.47
CA THR A 605 68.64 -16.68 -60.89
C THR A 605 67.35 -17.51 -60.80
N LEU A 606 66.19 -16.88 -60.62
CA LEU A 606 64.88 -17.55 -60.60
C LEU A 606 64.27 -17.67 -62.00
N THR A 607 64.48 -16.69 -62.87
CA THR A 607 63.88 -16.70 -64.22
C THR A 607 64.67 -17.50 -65.24
N TYR A 608 65.98 -17.67 -65.04
CA TYR A 608 66.84 -18.39 -65.96
C TYR A 608 66.47 -19.88 -66.15
N PRO A 609 66.18 -20.65 -65.08
CA PRO A 609 65.74 -22.04 -65.21
C PRO A 609 64.51 -22.24 -66.10
N ILE A 610 63.69 -21.20 -66.28
CA ILE A 610 62.49 -21.23 -67.13
C ILE A 610 62.89 -21.34 -68.61
N CYS A 611 64.02 -20.77 -69.01
CA CYS A 611 64.61 -20.92 -70.34
C CYS A 611 63.70 -20.48 -71.50
N ARG A 612 63.05 -21.45 -72.17
CA ARG A 612 62.14 -21.34 -73.34
C ARG A 612 60.72 -21.77 -72.97
N ASN A 613 60.40 -21.74 -71.68
CA ASN A 613 59.08 -22.10 -71.18
C ASN A 613 58.33 -20.86 -70.68
N GLY A 614 57.12 -21.06 -70.16
CA GLY A 614 56.33 -20.00 -69.54
C GLY A 614 56.41 -19.99 -68.02
N ALA A 615 55.78 -18.98 -67.43
CA ALA A 615 55.59 -18.86 -66.00
C ALA A 615 54.19 -18.33 -65.71
N THR A 616 53.67 -18.68 -64.54
CA THR A 616 52.42 -18.19 -64.01
C THR A 616 52.66 -17.45 -62.69
N LEU A 617 51.92 -16.37 -62.47
CA LEU A 617 51.85 -15.72 -61.16
C LEU A 617 50.40 -15.44 -60.80
N GLY A 618 49.96 -15.95 -59.65
CA GLY A 618 48.69 -15.60 -59.01
C GLY A 618 48.93 -14.86 -57.71
N TYR A 619 48.04 -13.94 -57.35
CA TYR A 619 48.12 -13.21 -56.09
C TYR A 619 46.74 -13.09 -55.44
N THR A 620 46.76 -12.85 -54.13
CA THR A 620 45.60 -12.66 -53.27
C THR A 620 45.79 -11.35 -52.52
N LEU A 621 44.75 -10.52 -52.47
CA LEU A 621 44.68 -9.41 -51.52
C LEU A 621 43.78 -9.82 -50.38
N THR A 622 44.21 -9.53 -49.16
CA THR A 622 43.45 -9.83 -47.94
C THR A 622 43.32 -8.56 -47.11
N ASN A 623 42.16 -8.33 -46.50
CA ASN A 623 41.99 -7.36 -45.44
C ASN A 623 41.37 -8.04 -44.21
N ASN A 624 40.98 -7.26 -43.19
CA ASN A 624 40.29 -7.76 -42.01
C ASN A 624 38.95 -8.47 -42.28
N SER A 625 38.33 -8.25 -43.44
CA SER A 625 37.07 -8.89 -43.86
C SER A 625 37.28 -10.18 -44.66
N GLY A 626 38.46 -10.37 -45.28
CA GLY A 626 38.83 -11.62 -45.93
C GLY A 626 39.69 -11.46 -47.19
N PRO A 627 40.01 -12.59 -47.86
CA PRO A 627 40.82 -12.63 -49.07
C PRO A 627 39.99 -12.53 -50.37
N ILE A 628 40.58 -11.97 -51.42
CA ILE A 628 40.15 -12.09 -52.82
C ILE A 628 41.35 -12.46 -53.68
N ASP A 629 41.16 -13.47 -54.53
CA ASP A 629 42.15 -13.93 -55.48
C ASP A 629 42.07 -13.18 -56.82
N ALA A 630 43.23 -12.87 -57.39
CA ALA A 630 43.35 -12.44 -58.77
C ALA A 630 43.52 -13.63 -59.72
N ALA A 631 43.07 -13.48 -60.96
CA ALA A 631 43.34 -14.48 -61.98
C ALA A 631 44.85 -14.60 -62.24
N GLN A 632 45.33 -15.83 -62.43
CA GLN A 632 46.74 -16.08 -62.71
C GLN A 632 47.17 -15.44 -64.04
N ARG A 633 48.31 -14.73 -64.04
CA ARG A 633 48.93 -14.17 -65.24
C ARG A 633 49.98 -15.11 -65.79
N PHE A 634 49.90 -15.41 -67.10
CA PHE A 634 50.92 -16.16 -67.82
C PHE A 634 51.85 -15.24 -68.63
N VAL A 635 53.15 -15.55 -68.64
CA VAL A 635 54.15 -14.93 -69.52
C VAL A 635 55.15 -15.95 -70.02
N ARG A 636 55.71 -15.74 -71.21
CA ARG A 636 56.74 -16.61 -71.78
C ARG A 636 58.13 -16.07 -71.48
N PHE A 637 59.08 -16.96 -71.29
CA PHE A 637 60.49 -16.63 -71.14
C PHE A 637 61.27 -17.15 -72.34
N ALA A 638 62.18 -16.34 -72.85
CA ALA A 638 63.12 -16.70 -73.91
C ALA A 638 64.53 -16.23 -73.51
N MET A 639 65.13 -16.94 -72.57
CA MET A 639 66.40 -16.57 -71.90
C MET A 639 67.65 -17.12 -72.58
N ASN A 640 67.50 -17.94 -73.63
CA ASN A 640 68.61 -18.53 -74.37
C ASN A 640 69.26 -17.53 -75.34
N GLN A 641 70.52 -17.78 -75.73
CA GLN A 641 71.13 -17.16 -76.90
C GLN A 641 70.66 -17.86 -78.19
N GLY A 642 70.62 -17.14 -79.31
CA GLY A 642 70.23 -17.71 -80.60
C GLY A 642 71.12 -18.90 -80.97
N GLY A 643 70.51 -20.07 -81.20
CA GLY A 643 71.23 -21.33 -81.49
C GLY A 643 71.86 -22.04 -80.27
N GLY A 644 71.71 -21.50 -79.05
CA GLY A 644 72.26 -22.08 -77.82
C GLY A 644 71.24 -22.79 -76.91
N THR A 645 71.75 -23.64 -76.02
CA THR A 645 71.02 -24.27 -74.90
C THR A 645 70.99 -23.34 -73.68
N CYS A 646 69.96 -23.44 -72.83
CA CYS A 646 69.95 -22.78 -71.52
C CYS A 646 70.80 -23.56 -70.52
N THR A 647 72.11 -23.43 -70.61
CA THR A 647 73.06 -23.90 -69.60
C THR A 647 73.35 -22.75 -68.64
N LEU A 648 73.04 -22.91 -67.35
CA LEU A 648 73.34 -21.91 -66.30
C LEU A 648 74.78 -21.39 -66.49
N PRO A 649 75.02 -20.06 -66.46
CA PRO A 649 76.37 -19.52 -66.49
C PRO A 649 77.27 -20.13 -65.40
#